data_AF-A0A7S3EH70-F1
#
_entry.id   AF-A0A7S3EH70-F1
#
_cell.length_a   1.000
_cell.length_b   1.000
_cell.length_c   1.000
_cell.angle_alpha   90.00
_cell.angle_beta   90.00
_cell.angle_gamma   90.00
#
_symmetry.space_group_name_H-M   'P 1'
#
loop_
_entity.id
_entity.type
_entity.pdbx_description
1 polymer ?
#
loop_
_entity_poly.entity_id
_entity_poly.type
_entity_poly.pdbx_seq_one_letter_code
_entity_poly.pdbx_strand_id
1 'polypeptide(L)'
;MVQKRAAKRARKSSEPKPDRAGRTGKTGKAGSEKAGSVGGGVWNPGMEEFSEGIVQSTYANIEQNLQSLELGQYLETFLFPNISEDHHSKAHVMSAAMIVVEKHNQGLEPFAFVHDELEKFTILFSAVAELENLNIPEKRTRIGFFNVAFNSLEVPIVRRTCLPYVHLPLWMNLSDERLKEELSNSPRRIRKQFDKLRNKQNASRGEQSLMIPRLLMDFVGTLEKSKDVEKASTGLGEKVAYLERFADLMIDLLSQLPTRRFFRPLVDDLQVVVKCRLAIAASKDPEAFSVLSKLLDLVDFYVEFEINDHTGDALSVESVVQRQCERLAFLQRTAFRTYPKVLEDLALTNQSSIEDRASLKEHLSKLDDKQLMEFAAAIQCVPKGETVSRLFAEEAILHRYCRRRTQAESFKREPLYPTEDLIWNTSIVPPSDFSFASKSLALPKLNLQFLTMYDYLLRNYTLYRLESTSEIRDDLESVIKRMRPRLADQGNLVFDGWARMAATIKDIKILEKKPPRLDHPSPRSVLCELTYDLRKLPLEARREWDEAKEHDVFFLVGIDIPETAFENGDDSKIGFAQANGVRHVRGICVSAMLDADGNEVREWEVGKAVYGRGDSPIRRLRAYLDPVQYFLDEEKGLSEKLYRSKGEGFNLLIRRKAKENNFKAILETIRNLISTSDAGTVIPAWLHDNFLGYGNPGGATYYSLAEEDGNERAGTLDFYDTFLSEEHLKRSFPHMDVQVTGGDMKDDAETHFKATFEEDSKLRVEAYDSSPMYRVGEKPKRNPVPFTPTQVGAIRSGMEKGLTLIVGPPGTGKTDVAVQILANLYRSYPDQKVLVVTHSNYALNDIFEKIMQRDVDERYAHFGQEHAWSCLSR
;
A
#
# COMPACT_ATOMS: atom_id res chain seq x y z
N MET A 1 5.60 0.51 5.44
CA MET A 1 6.35 1.78 5.57
C MET A 1 5.87 2.62 6.76
N VAL A 2 4.56 2.83 6.91
CA VAL A 2 3.92 3.51 8.06
C VAL A 2 4.27 2.84 9.41
N GLN A 3 4.15 1.51 9.52
CA GLN A 3 4.58 0.75 10.72
C GLN A 3 6.08 0.93 11.05
N LYS A 4 6.96 0.86 10.03
CA LYS A 4 8.41 1.09 10.22
C LYS A 4 8.73 2.53 10.63
N ARG A 5 7.96 3.53 10.18
CA ARG A 5 8.12 4.95 10.57
C ARG A 5 7.58 5.22 11.98
N ALA A 6 6.46 4.61 12.37
CA ALA A 6 5.93 4.66 13.73
C ALA A 6 6.90 4.03 14.75
N ALA A 7 7.45 2.85 14.44
CA ALA A 7 8.48 2.20 15.25
C ALA A 7 9.76 3.06 15.37
N LYS A 8 10.15 3.76 14.30
CA LYS A 8 11.32 4.67 14.30
C LYS A 8 11.07 5.95 15.11
N ARG A 9 9.82 6.43 15.20
CA ARG A 9 9.42 7.55 16.08
C ARG A 9 9.39 7.13 17.55
N ALA A 10 8.85 5.95 17.87
CA ALA A 10 8.85 5.40 19.24
C ALA A 10 10.26 5.18 19.80
N ARG A 11 11.23 4.75 18.98
CA ARG A 11 12.63 4.62 19.37
C ARG A 11 13.33 5.96 19.65
N LYS A 12 12.89 7.06 19.03
CA LYS A 12 13.47 8.40 19.26
C LYS A 12 12.96 9.06 20.54
N SER A 13 11.79 8.67 21.05
CA SER A 13 11.25 9.19 22.31
C SER A 13 11.83 8.52 23.56
N SER A 14 12.58 7.43 23.41
CA SER A 14 13.15 6.64 24.51
C SER A 14 14.65 6.86 24.76
N GLU A 15 15.31 7.80 24.06
CA GLU A 15 16.71 8.14 24.34
C GLU A 15 16.81 9.14 25.51
N PRO A 16 17.45 8.78 26.64
CA PRO A 16 17.74 9.74 27.69
C PRO A 16 18.82 10.73 27.22
N LYS A 17 18.62 12.03 27.48
CA LYS A 17 19.64 13.06 27.23
C LYS A 17 20.89 12.80 28.08
N PRO A 18 22.11 13.07 27.56
CA PRO A 18 23.33 12.87 28.33
C PRO A 18 23.62 14.11 29.20
N ASP A 19 23.60 13.94 30.52
CA ASP A 19 24.14 14.94 31.44
C ASP A 19 25.65 14.77 31.65
N ARG A 20 26.35 15.90 31.67
CA ARG A 20 27.81 16.04 31.86
C ARG A 20 28.16 16.34 33.32
N ALA A 21 29.38 15.92 33.69
CA ALA A 21 30.17 16.14 34.92
C ALA A 21 29.92 15.12 36.05
N GLY A 22 30.91 14.53 36.74
CA GLY A 22 32.37 14.54 36.68
C GLY A 22 32.93 13.88 37.95
N ARG A 23 34.04 13.10 37.83
CA ARG A 23 35.02 12.67 38.87
C ARG A 23 34.47 12.06 40.19
N THR A 24 34.76 10.81 40.56
CA THR A 24 36.08 10.25 41.01
C THR A 24 35.86 8.76 41.35
N GLY A 25 36.92 7.96 41.26
CA GLY A 25 36.81 6.49 41.24
C GLY A 25 36.62 5.79 42.59
N LYS A 26 36.27 4.51 42.51
CA LYS A 26 36.83 3.42 43.32
C LYS A 26 36.31 2.08 42.81
N THR A 27 37.24 1.15 42.65
CA THR A 27 37.05 -0.27 42.41
C THR A 27 36.17 -0.91 43.49
N GLY A 28 35.15 -1.65 43.08
CA GLY A 28 34.33 -2.47 43.97
C GLY A 28 33.55 -3.52 43.20
N LYS A 29 33.99 -4.79 43.30
CA LYS A 29 33.16 -5.97 43.02
C LYS A 29 31.92 -5.90 43.91
N ALA A 30 30.71 -5.92 43.33
CA ALA A 30 29.49 -6.28 44.04
C ALA A 30 28.35 -6.66 43.08
N GLY A 31 27.94 -7.93 43.18
CA GLY A 31 26.54 -8.36 43.24
C GLY A 31 25.61 -8.07 42.07
N SER A 32 25.57 -8.99 41.10
CA SER A 32 24.36 -9.25 40.30
C SER A 32 23.39 -10.11 41.12
N GLU A 33 22.74 -9.51 42.12
CA GLU A 33 21.61 -10.15 42.82
C GLU A 33 20.57 -9.08 43.15
N LYS A 34 19.54 -9.02 42.32
CA LYS A 34 18.13 -8.75 42.66
C LYS A 34 17.30 -8.73 41.37
N ALA A 35 17.22 -9.89 40.73
CA ALA A 35 15.98 -10.27 40.05
C ALA A 35 15.06 -10.76 41.18
N GLY A 36 13.93 -10.09 41.37
CA GLY A 36 12.94 -10.48 42.36
C GLY A 36 12.47 -11.91 42.09
N SER A 37 12.58 -12.76 43.10
CA SER A 37 11.97 -14.08 43.14
C SER A 37 10.45 -13.94 43.01
N VAL A 38 9.92 -14.29 41.84
CA VAL A 38 8.53 -14.69 41.66
C VAL A 38 8.53 -16.22 41.59
N GLY A 39 7.60 -16.85 42.32
CA GLY A 39 7.57 -18.28 42.61
C GLY A 39 7.73 -19.22 41.40
N GLY A 40 8.32 -20.39 41.67
CA GLY A 40 8.59 -21.43 40.68
C GLY A 40 7.37 -21.81 39.85
N GLY A 41 7.55 -21.83 38.53
CA GLY A 41 6.55 -22.30 37.58
C GLY A 41 6.69 -21.70 36.18
N VAL A 42 7.12 -20.45 36.03
CA VAL A 42 7.21 -19.76 34.73
C VAL A 42 8.58 -19.96 34.07
N TRP A 43 8.61 -20.11 32.75
CA TRP A 43 9.84 -20.35 31.98
C TRP A 43 10.88 -19.20 32.10
N ASN A 44 12.17 -19.55 32.07
CA ASN A 44 13.28 -18.59 31.95
C ASN A 44 14.37 -19.07 30.97
N PRO A 45 15.23 -18.18 30.44
CA PRO A 45 16.24 -18.55 29.42
C PRO A 45 17.32 -19.56 29.85
N GLY A 46 17.37 -19.95 31.13
CA GLY A 46 18.31 -20.94 31.65
C GLY A 46 17.73 -22.34 31.84
N MET A 47 16.45 -22.55 31.52
CA MET A 47 15.80 -23.86 31.60
C MET A 47 16.03 -24.67 30.31
N GLU A 48 16.69 -25.81 30.43
CA GLU A 48 16.96 -26.73 29.30
C GLU A 48 15.98 -27.92 29.25
N GLU A 49 15.39 -28.34 30.37
CA GLU A 49 14.44 -29.46 30.40
C GLU A 49 13.02 -29.02 30.02
N PHE A 50 12.46 -29.65 28.98
CA PHE A 50 11.08 -29.42 28.57
C PHE A 50 10.10 -30.01 29.59
N SER A 51 9.12 -29.21 30.00
CA SER A 51 8.03 -29.63 30.88
C SER A 51 6.73 -28.95 30.49
N GLU A 52 5.70 -29.77 30.24
CA GLU A 52 4.36 -29.29 29.90
C GLU A 52 3.75 -28.43 31.03
N GLY A 53 4.10 -28.72 32.29
CA GLY A 53 3.66 -27.89 33.43
C GLY A 53 4.19 -26.47 33.38
N ILE A 54 5.42 -26.28 32.87
CA ILE A 54 6.04 -24.95 32.68
C ILE A 54 5.37 -24.21 31.52
N VAL A 55 4.99 -24.93 30.46
CA VAL A 55 4.25 -24.34 29.33
C VAL A 55 2.88 -23.85 29.80
N GLN A 56 2.15 -24.64 30.56
CA GLN A 56 0.82 -24.28 31.07
C GLN A 56 0.83 -23.07 32.01
N SER A 57 1.76 -23.03 32.96
CA SER A 57 1.94 -21.90 33.89
C SER A 57 2.39 -20.62 33.17
N THR A 58 3.26 -20.74 32.17
CA THR A 58 3.72 -19.61 31.35
C THR A 58 2.57 -19.08 30.48
N TYR A 59 1.80 -19.98 29.85
CA TYR A 59 0.64 -19.64 29.04
C TYR A 59 -0.41 -18.84 29.83
N ALA A 60 -0.64 -19.18 31.10
CA ALA A 60 -1.62 -18.50 31.95
C ALA A 60 -1.36 -16.98 32.10
N ASN A 61 -0.10 -16.53 31.99
CA ASN A 61 0.29 -15.11 32.11
C ASN A 61 1.05 -14.61 30.87
N ILE A 62 0.92 -15.30 29.73
CA ILE A 62 1.75 -15.04 28.56
C ILE A 62 1.54 -13.63 28.00
N GLU A 63 0.29 -13.15 27.93
CA GLU A 63 -0.03 -11.83 27.37
C GLU A 63 0.70 -10.67 28.06
N GLN A 64 0.96 -10.80 29.36
CA GLN A 64 1.68 -9.79 30.14
C GLN A 64 3.20 -9.83 29.93
N ASN A 65 3.72 -10.95 29.41
CA ASN A 65 5.14 -11.25 29.33
C ASN A 65 5.65 -11.54 27.90
N LEU A 66 4.82 -11.34 26.86
CA LEU A 66 5.14 -11.68 25.47
C LEU A 66 6.49 -11.12 25.02
N GLN A 67 6.77 -9.85 25.29
CA GLN A 67 8.02 -9.20 24.89
C GLN A 67 9.24 -9.79 25.61
N SER A 68 9.10 -10.07 26.91
CA SER A 68 10.17 -10.68 27.71
C SER A 68 10.45 -12.11 27.28
N LEU A 69 9.41 -12.88 26.94
CA LEU A 69 9.51 -14.26 26.45
C LEU A 69 10.12 -14.32 25.05
N GLU A 70 9.76 -13.38 24.17
CA GLU A 70 10.37 -13.24 22.85
C GLU A 70 11.86 -12.90 22.96
N LEU A 71 12.22 -11.92 23.81
CA LEU A 71 13.63 -11.55 24.06
C LEU A 71 14.44 -12.73 24.62
N GLY A 72 13.79 -13.58 25.43
CA GLY A 72 14.39 -14.81 25.95
C GLY A 72 14.58 -15.91 24.91
N GLN A 73 14.00 -15.79 23.71
CA GLN A 73 13.94 -16.85 22.70
C GLN A 73 13.11 -18.07 23.15
N TYR A 74 12.01 -17.84 23.86
CA TYR A 74 11.12 -18.91 24.36
C TYR A 74 10.62 -19.84 23.24
N LEU A 75 10.34 -19.28 22.06
CA LEU A 75 9.88 -20.05 20.91
C LEU A 75 10.99 -20.95 20.37
N GLU A 76 12.17 -20.39 20.14
CA GLU A 76 13.29 -21.05 19.46
C GLU A 76 13.99 -22.08 20.35
N THR A 77 14.07 -21.82 21.65
CA THR A 77 14.83 -22.66 22.59
C THR A 77 13.97 -23.69 23.31
N PHE A 78 12.68 -23.40 23.53
CA PHE A 78 11.84 -24.22 24.40
C PHE A 78 10.57 -24.76 23.73
N LEU A 79 9.84 -23.95 22.98
CA LEU A 79 8.58 -24.39 22.38
C LEU A 79 8.80 -25.22 21.11
N PHE A 80 9.39 -24.62 20.06
CA PHE A 80 9.46 -25.24 18.73
C PHE A 80 10.30 -26.52 18.68
N PRO A 81 11.46 -26.63 19.35
CA PRO A 81 12.25 -27.86 19.36
C PRO A 81 11.50 -29.07 19.92
N ASN A 82 10.53 -28.83 20.82
CA ASN A 82 9.79 -29.86 21.55
C ASN A 82 8.37 -30.12 21.01
N ILE A 83 8.00 -29.56 19.85
CA ILE A 83 6.74 -29.88 19.17
C ILE A 83 6.85 -31.23 18.46
N SER A 84 5.88 -32.11 18.68
CA SER A 84 5.74 -33.40 17.97
C SER A 84 4.27 -33.81 17.83
N GLU A 85 3.97 -34.82 17.00
CA GLU A 85 2.59 -35.33 16.82
C GLU A 85 2.00 -35.84 18.15
N ASP A 86 2.80 -36.45 19.02
CA ASP A 86 2.36 -37.01 20.30
C ASP A 86 2.34 -35.98 21.45
N HIS A 87 3.06 -34.86 21.30
CA HIS A 87 3.25 -33.86 22.36
C HIS A 87 3.05 -32.43 21.85
N HIS A 88 1.79 -31.98 21.84
CA HIS A 88 1.43 -30.58 21.63
C HIS A 88 0.11 -30.24 22.36
N SER A 89 0.19 -29.62 23.54
CA SER A 89 -1.02 -29.16 24.23
C SER A 89 -1.56 -27.87 23.61
N LYS A 90 -2.81 -27.52 23.93
CA LYS A 90 -3.37 -26.20 23.59
C LYS A 90 -2.47 -25.05 24.09
N ALA A 91 -1.93 -25.14 25.30
CA ALA A 91 -1.06 -24.11 25.85
C ALA A 91 0.25 -23.98 25.07
N HIS A 92 0.85 -25.11 24.66
CA HIS A 92 2.09 -25.15 23.87
C HIS A 92 1.90 -24.51 22.50
N VAL A 93 0.88 -24.95 21.77
CA VAL A 93 0.58 -24.50 20.41
C VAL A 93 0.17 -23.03 20.39
N MET A 94 -0.70 -22.62 21.32
CA MET A 94 -1.12 -21.22 21.42
C MET A 94 0.03 -20.31 21.85
N SER A 95 0.90 -20.73 22.78
CA SER A 95 2.09 -19.95 23.14
C SER A 95 3.00 -19.71 21.95
N ALA A 96 3.24 -20.75 21.13
CA ALA A 96 4.04 -20.62 19.92
C ALA A 96 3.39 -19.64 18.92
N ALA A 97 2.09 -19.78 18.68
CA ALA A 97 1.35 -18.88 17.81
C ALA A 97 1.39 -17.42 18.29
N MET A 98 1.26 -17.17 19.60
CA MET A 98 1.32 -15.83 20.19
C MET A 98 2.69 -15.18 20.02
N ILE A 99 3.79 -15.92 20.24
CA ILE A 99 5.15 -15.40 20.06
C ILE A 99 5.43 -15.09 18.58
N VAL A 100 4.95 -15.93 17.64
CA VAL A 100 5.07 -15.65 16.19
C VAL A 100 4.34 -14.36 15.81
N VAL A 101 3.11 -14.18 16.31
CA VAL A 101 2.34 -12.94 16.08
C VAL A 101 3.04 -11.72 16.69
N GLU A 102 3.62 -11.87 17.90
CA GLU A 102 4.35 -10.80 18.55
C GLU A 102 5.64 -10.42 17.80
N LYS A 103 6.41 -11.40 17.31
CA LYS A 103 7.58 -11.15 16.43
C LYS A 103 7.19 -10.31 15.23
N HIS A 104 6.07 -10.66 14.58
CA HIS A 104 5.55 -9.89 13.45
C HIS A 104 5.19 -8.46 13.85
N ASN A 105 4.50 -8.28 14.99
CA ASN A 105 4.12 -6.96 15.51
C ASN A 105 5.33 -6.06 15.82
N GLN A 106 6.45 -6.65 16.25
CA GLN A 106 7.71 -5.94 16.49
C GLN A 106 8.53 -5.69 15.21
N GLY A 107 8.10 -6.23 14.07
CA GLY A 107 8.81 -6.12 12.79
C GLY A 107 10.05 -7.01 12.69
N LEU A 108 10.10 -8.10 13.47
CA LEU A 108 11.11 -9.15 13.38
C LEU A 108 10.72 -10.18 12.32
N GLU A 109 11.66 -11.05 11.92
CA GLU A 109 11.41 -12.16 11.00
C GLU A 109 10.66 -13.30 11.73
N PRO A 110 9.36 -13.51 11.48
CA PRO A 110 8.54 -14.35 12.35
C PRO A 110 8.88 -15.84 12.27
N PHE A 111 9.41 -16.30 11.14
CA PHE A 111 9.71 -17.71 10.87
C PHE A 111 11.21 -17.99 10.67
N ALA A 112 12.08 -17.09 11.13
CA ALA A 112 13.53 -17.29 11.02
C ALA A 112 13.98 -18.61 11.68
N PHE A 113 13.28 -19.07 12.72
CA PHE A 113 13.58 -20.30 13.45
C PHE A 113 13.31 -21.60 12.68
N VAL A 114 12.57 -21.55 11.56
CA VAL A 114 12.21 -22.72 10.76
C VAL A 114 13.35 -23.04 9.79
N HIS A 115 14.50 -23.47 10.31
CA HIS A 115 15.66 -23.83 9.51
C HIS A 115 15.57 -25.30 9.08
N ASP A 116 15.16 -25.56 7.83
CA ASP A 116 15.02 -26.91 7.26
C ASP A 116 14.09 -27.90 8.01
N GLU A 117 13.42 -27.47 9.08
CA GLU A 117 12.48 -28.27 9.89
C GLU A 117 11.03 -28.28 9.34
N LEU A 118 10.85 -28.77 8.11
CA LEU A 118 9.53 -28.82 7.43
C LEU A 118 8.48 -29.63 8.20
N GLU A 119 8.88 -30.76 8.78
CA GLU A 119 7.98 -31.68 9.48
C GLU A 119 7.39 -31.04 10.74
N LYS A 120 8.25 -30.53 11.63
CA LYS A 120 7.81 -29.82 12.86
C LYS A 120 6.96 -28.60 12.56
N PHE A 121 7.31 -27.81 11.54
CA PHE A 121 6.47 -26.67 11.15
C PHE A 121 5.10 -27.13 10.64
N THR A 122 5.04 -28.24 9.91
CA THR A 122 3.78 -28.82 9.45
C THR A 122 2.91 -29.27 10.62
N ILE A 123 3.50 -29.92 11.63
CA ILE A 123 2.82 -30.31 12.88
C ILE A 123 2.31 -29.08 13.63
N LEU A 124 3.14 -28.05 13.81
CA LEU A 124 2.71 -26.81 14.47
C LEU A 124 1.54 -26.17 13.72
N PHE A 125 1.61 -26.08 12.39
CA PHE A 125 0.56 -25.46 11.59
C PHE A 125 -0.75 -26.26 11.64
N SER A 126 -0.70 -27.59 11.49
CA SER A 126 -1.89 -28.44 11.59
C SER A 126 -2.49 -28.39 12.98
N ALA A 127 -1.66 -28.44 14.03
CA ALA A 127 -2.13 -28.31 15.40
C ALA A 127 -2.88 -26.98 15.62
N VAL A 128 -2.33 -25.84 15.15
CA VAL A 128 -3.04 -24.54 15.22
C VAL A 128 -4.37 -24.56 14.44
N ALA A 129 -4.43 -25.25 13.30
CA ALA A 129 -5.62 -25.38 12.46
C ALA A 129 -6.72 -26.25 13.09
N GLU A 130 -6.33 -27.31 13.78
CA GLU A 130 -7.22 -28.33 14.33
C GLU A 130 -7.68 -28.02 15.77
N LEU A 131 -7.06 -27.04 16.44
CA LEU A 131 -7.47 -26.62 17.79
C LEU A 131 -8.96 -26.28 17.89
N GLU A 132 -9.65 -27.00 18.77
CA GLU A 132 -11.06 -26.80 19.12
C GLU A 132 -11.24 -26.07 20.46
N ASN A 133 -12.48 -25.65 20.75
CA ASN A 133 -12.86 -25.02 22.04
C ASN A 133 -12.00 -23.79 22.41
N LEU A 134 -11.82 -22.89 21.43
CA LEU A 134 -11.09 -21.64 21.61
C LEU A 134 -12.02 -20.51 22.09
N ASN A 135 -11.55 -19.74 23.07
CA ASN A 135 -12.17 -18.47 23.45
C ASN A 135 -11.90 -17.37 22.38
N ILE A 136 -12.53 -16.19 22.51
CA ILE A 136 -12.41 -15.12 21.50
C ILE A 136 -10.94 -14.63 21.34
N PRO A 137 -10.18 -14.34 22.42
CA PRO A 137 -8.76 -14.01 22.31
C PRO A 137 -7.93 -15.09 21.59
N GLU A 138 -8.14 -16.36 21.91
CA GLU A 138 -7.43 -17.48 21.29
C GLU A 138 -7.79 -17.63 19.81
N LYS A 139 -9.08 -17.48 19.46
CA LYS A 139 -9.51 -17.43 18.06
C LYS A 139 -8.81 -16.28 17.32
N ARG A 140 -8.72 -15.10 17.92
CA ARG A 140 -8.01 -13.95 17.34
C ARG A 140 -6.53 -14.24 17.13
N THR A 141 -5.86 -14.87 18.09
CA THR A 141 -4.45 -15.30 17.95
C THR A 141 -4.28 -16.32 16.84
N ARG A 142 -5.16 -17.32 16.74
CA ARG A 142 -5.14 -18.32 15.66
C ARG A 142 -5.21 -17.67 14.28
N ILE A 143 -6.14 -16.73 14.11
CA ILE A 143 -6.25 -15.97 12.86
C ILE A 143 -5.00 -15.11 12.64
N GLY A 144 -4.50 -14.42 13.68
CA GLY A 144 -3.25 -13.67 13.61
C GLY A 144 -2.06 -14.52 13.12
N PHE A 145 -1.92 -15.74 13.62
CA PHE A 145 -0.89 -16.68 13.17
C PHE A 145 -1.07 -17.03 11.68
N PHE A 146 -2.30 -17.29 11.22
CA PHE A 146 -2.56 -17.53 9.79
C PHE A 146 -2.28 -16.30 8.93
N ASN A 147 -2.62 -15.09 9.37
CA ASN A 147 -2.24 -13.86 8.67
C ASN A 147 -0.72 -13.78 8.50
N VAL A 148 0.05 -14.05 9.55
CA VAL A 148 1.52 -14.01 9.47
C VAL A 148 2.03 -15.10 8.53
N ALA A 149 1.53 -16.34 8.64
CA ALA A 149 1.95 -17.46 7.80
C ALA A 149 1.64 -17.25 6.31
N PHE A 150 0.42 -16.84 5.95
CA PHE A 150 0.04 -16.58 4.56
C PHE A 150 0.65 -15.29 3.99
N ASN A 151 1.20 -14.40 4.83
CA ASN A 151 1.98 -13.26 4.37
C ASN A 151 3.48 -13.56 4.22
N SER A 152 3.94 -14.75 4.62
CA SER A 152 5.35 -15.19 4.59
C SER A 152 5.62 -16.33 3.59
N LEU A 153 4.94 -16.33 2.45
CA LEU A 153 5.07 -17.37 1.41
C LEU A 153 6.40 -17.31 0.63
N GLU A 154 7.23 -16.30 0.87
CA GLU A 154 8.62 -16.26 0.45
C GLU A 154 9.47 -17.32 1.15
N VAL A 155 9.12 -17.70 2.38
CA VAL A 155 9.80 -18.76 3.12
C VAL A 155 9.35 -20.12 2.53
N PRO A 156 10.25 -20.91 1.91
CA PRO A 156 9.84 -22.11 1.17
C PRO A 156 9.10 -23.15 2.01
N ILE A 157 9.47 -23.30 3.29
CA ILE A 157 8.85 -24.22 4.24
C ILE A 157 7.41 -23.78 4.55
N VAL A 158 7.24 -22.51 4.93
CA VAL A 158 5.91 -21.93 5.20
C VAL A 158 5.00 -22.09 3.97
N ARG A 159 5.51 -21.76 2.78
CA ARG A 159 4.75 -21.91 1.53
C ARG A 159 4.31 -23.35 1.26
N ARG A 160 5.19 -24.33 1.47
CA ARG A 160 4.88 -25.77 1.25
C ARG A 160 3.80 -26.28 2.21
N THR A 161 3.80 -25.77 3.45
CA THR A 161 2.83 -26.16 4.49
C THR A 161 1.48 -25.44 4.36
N CYS A 162 1.47 -24.14 4.05
CA CYS A 162 0.25 -23.34 4.07
C CYS A 162 -0.60 -23.46 2.79
N LEU A 163 0.01 -23.51 1.60
CA LEU A 163 -0.73 -23.53 0.33
C LEU A 163 -1.73 -24.70 0.17
N PRO A 164 -1.46 -25.93 0.65
CA PRO A 164 -2.42 -27.03 0.59
C PRO A 164 -3.81 -26.71 1.17
N TYR A 165 -3.89 -25.85 2.19
CA TYR A 165 -5.15 -25.45 2.84
C TYR A 165 -6.00 -24.50 1.99
N VAL A 166 -5.42 -23.87 0.96
CA VAL A 166 -6.10 -22.94 0.05
C VAL A 166 -6.02 -23.35 -1.42
N HIS A 167 -5.73 -24.63 -1.68
CA HIS A 167 -5.59 -25.17 -3.02
C HIS A 167 -6.92 -25.76 -3.55
N LEU A 168 -6.86 -26.38 -4.73
CA LEU A 168 -7.96 -27.05 -5.44
C LEU A 168 -8.94 -27.90 -4.58
N PRO A 169 -8.51 -28.62 -3.51
CA PRO A 169 -9.46 -29.31 -2.64
C PRO A 169 -10.54 -28.42 -2.03
N LEU A 170 -10.31 -27.11 -1.86
CA LEU A 170 -11.34 -26.18 -1.38
C LEU A 170 -12.64 -26.25 -2.19
N TRP A 171 -12.54 -26.49 -3.51
CA TRP A 171 -13.69 -26.55 -4.41
C TRP A 171 -14.65 -27.71 -4.14
N MET A 172 -14.29 -28.68 -3.29
CA MET A 172 -15.20 -29.72 -2.83
C MET A 172 -16.29 -29.20 -1.87
N ASN A 173 -16.13 -27.95 -1.38
CA ASN A 173 -17.09 -27.28 -0.50
C ASN A 173 -17.94 -26.24 -1.25
N LEU A 174 -17.80 -26.13 -2.58
CA LEU A 174 -18.68 -25.29 -3.39
C LEU A 174 -20.03 -25.97 -3.60
N SER A 175 -21.08 -25.17 -3.83
CA SER A 175 -22.34 -25.66 -4.37
C SER A 175 -22.14 -26.36 -5.72
N ASP A 176 -22.93 -27.38 -6.01
CA ASP A 176 -22.80 -28.19 -7.23
C ASP A 176 -22.90 -27.33 -8.50
N GLU A 177 -23.78 -26.35 -8.47
CA GLU A 177 -23.96 -25.36 -9.53
C GLU A 177 -22.72 -24.51 -9.74
N ARG A 178 -22.18 -23.93 -8.65
CA ARG A 178 -21.00 -23.10 -8.71
C ARG A 178 -19.77 -23.89 -9.15
N LEU A 179 -19.61 -25.11 -8.65
CA LEU A 179 -18.54 -26.00 -9.04
C LEU A 179 -18.56 -26.28 -10.55
N LYS A 180 -19.74 -26.50 -11.14
CA LYS A 180 -19.87 -26.69 -12.59
C LYS A 180 -19.44 -25.44 -13.38
N GLU A 181 -19.85 -24.26 -12.91
CA GLU A 181 -19.44 -22.97 -13.51
C GLU A 181 -17.91 -22.83 -13.49
N GLU A 182 -17.29 -22.96 -12.32
CA GLU A 182 -15.83 -22.78 -12.17
C GLU A 182 -15.02 -23.84 -12.95
N LEU A 183 -15.47 -25.10 -12.98
CA LEU A 183 -14.82 -26.15 -13.78
C LEU A 183 -14.95 -25.91 -15.28
N SER A 184 -16.07 -25.34 -15.75
CA SER A 184 -16.26 -25.03 -17.17
C SER A 184 -15.30 -23.95 -17.67
N ASN A 185 -15.03 -22.96 -16.81
CA ASN A 185 -14.10 -21.86 -17.06
C ASN A 185 -12.63 -22.25 -16.80
N SER A 186 -12.39 -23.40 -16.16
CA SER A 186 -11.06 -23.87 -15.82
C SER A 186 -10.28 -24.48 -16.99
N PRO A 187 -8.95 -24.27 -17.05
CA PRO A 187 -8.05 -25.02 -17.92
C PRO A 187 -8.23 -26.54 -17.79
N ARG A 188 -8.02 -27.27 -18.89
CA ARG A 188 -8.18 -28.75 -18.94
C ARG A 188 -7.37 -29.48 -17.86
N ARG A 189 -6.19 -28.95 -17.48
CA ARG A 189 -5.33 -29.51 -16.44
C ARG A 189 -6.01 -29.54 -15.07
N ILE A 190 -6.67 -28.46 -14.68
CA ILE A 190 -7.36 -28.35 -13.38
C ILE A 190 -8.55 -29.30 -13.34
N ARG A 191 -9.36 -29.33 -14.40
CA ARG A 191 -10.48 -30.28 -14.51
C ARG A 191 -10.04 -31.73 -14.27
N LYS A 192 -8.99 -32.16 -14.98
CA LYS A 192 -8.40 -33.50 -14.80
C LYS A 192 -7.86 -33.74 -13.38
N GLN A 193 -7.25 -32.73 -12.76
CA GLN A 193 -6.77 -32.83 -11.38
C GLN A 193 -7.94 -32.96 -10.40
N PHE A 194 -9.00 -32.17 -10.58
CA PHE A 194 -10.19 -32.21 -9.74
C PHE A 194 -10.93 -33.55 -9.88
N ASP A 195 -11.10 -34.06 -11.10
CA ASP A 195 -11.71 -35.38 -11.32
C ASP A 195 -10.93 -36.49 -10.62
N LYS A 196 -9.59 -36.45 -10.66
CA LYS A 196 -8.73 -37.39 -9.92
C LYS A 196 -8.90 -37.25 -8.40
N LEU A 197 -8.97 -36.02 -7.89
CA LEU A 197 -9.20 -35.76 -6.46
C LEU A 197 -10.55 -36.31 -6.02
N ARG A 198 -11.62 -36.01 -6.77
CA ARG A 198 -12.97 -36.50 -6.50
C ARG A 198 -13.04 -38.02 -6.49
N ASN A 199 -12.35 -38.69 -7.42
CA ASN A 199 -12.32 -40.15 -7.48
C ASN A 199 -11.51 -40.79 -6.35
N LYS A 200 -10.46 -40.13 -5.84
CA LYS A 200 -9.65 -40.62 -4.71
C LYS A 200 -10.33 -40.42 -3.35
N GLN A 201 -11.14 -39.37 -3.19
CA GLN A 201 -11.69 -38.97 -1.89
C GLN A 201 -13.02 -39.62 -1.48
N ASN A 202 -13.53 -40.59 -2.25
CA ASN A 202 -14.62 -41.47 -1.76
C ASN A 202 -14.23 -42.27 -0.48
N ALA A 203 -13.02 -42.10 0.08
CA ALA A 203 -12.55 -42.73 1.31
C ALA A 203 -12.38 -41.77 2.53
N SER A 204 -12.19 -40.45 2.37
CA SER A 204 -12.28 -39.43 3.44
C SER A 204 -12.05 -38.02 2.88
N ARG A 205 -12.89 -37.04 3.26
CA ARG A 205 -12.59 -35.62 3.03
C ARG A 205 -11.41 -35.25 3.92
N GLY A 206 -10.25 -34.93 3.33
CA GLY A 206 -9.08 -34.53 4.12
C GLY A 206 -9.37 -33.28 4.95
N GLU A 207 -9.05 -33.30 6.26
CA GLU A 207 -9.37 -32.24 7.23
C GLU A 207 -8.84 -30.86 6.82
N GLN A 208 -7.71 -30.82 6.12
CA GLN A 208 -7.12 -29.59 5.54
C GLN A 208 -8.10 -28.82 4.63
N SER A 209 -8.94 -29.53 3.88
CA SER A 209 -9.93 -28.91 2.96
C SER A 209 -11.14 -28.31 3.69
N LEU A 210 -11.32 -28.61 4.98
CA LEU A 210 -12.44 -28.16 5.80
C LEU A 210 -12.08 -26.99 6.72
N MET A 211 -10.79 -26.73 6.97
CA MET A 211 -10.32 -25.66 7.84
C MET A 211 -10.92 -24.30 7.44
N ILE A 212 -10.67 -23.85 6.20
CA ILE A 212 -11.11 -22.52 5.73
C ILE A 212 -12.65 -22.40 5.71
N PRO A 213 -13.43 -23.35 5.16
CA PRO A 213 -14.89 -23.30 5.27
C PRO A 213 -15.40 -23.21 6.72
N ARG A 214 -14.85 -24.00 7.66
CA ARG A 214 -15.23 -23.95 9.08
C ARG A 214 -14.92 -22.59 9.71
N LEU A 215 -13.76 -22.03 9.38
CA LEU A 215 -13.35 -20.70 9.82
C LEU A 215 -14.30 -19.60 9.29
N LEU A 216 -14.71 -19.66 8.02
CA LEU A 216 -15.69 -18.72 7.45
C LEU A 216 -17.06 -18.82 8.13
N MET A 217 -17.52 -20.05 8.41
CA MET A 217 -18.79 -20.27 9.12
C MET A 217 -18.73 -19.73 10.55
N ASP A 218 -17.62 -19.95 11.27
CA ASP A 218 -17.42 -19.42 12.62
C ASP A 218 -17.34 -17.89 12.64
N PHE A 219 -16.70 -17.28 11.63
CA PHE A 219 -16.67 -15.83 11.44
C PHE A 219 -18.08 -15.24 11.28
N VAL A 220 -18.86 -15.74 10.31
CA VAL A 220 -20.23 -15.27 10.08
C VAL A 220 -21.11 -15.53 11.31
N GLY A 221 -21.01 -16.72 11.91
CA GLY A 221 -21.77 -17.07 13.11
C GLY A 221 -21.42 -16.23 14.34
N THR A 222 -20.16 -15.80 14.48
CA THR A 222 -19.74 -14.90 15.55
C THR A 222 -20.30 -13.49 15.35
N LEU A 223 -20.32 -12.98 14.12
CA LEU A 223 -20.93 -11.69 13.80
C LEU A 223 -22.44 -11.70 14.06
N GLU A 224 -23.14 -12.75 13.60
CA GLU A 224 -24.58 -12.91 13.84
C GLU A 224 -24.93 -12.92 15.33
N LYS A 225 -24.12 -13.55 16.17
CA LYS A 225 -24.28 -13.55 17.64
C LYS A 225 -23.91 -12.22 18.29
N SER A 226 -23.25 -11.31 17.57
CA SER A 226 -22.75 -10.03 18.10
C SER A 226 -23.66 -8.85 17.75
N LYS A 227 -24.55 -8.98 16.77
CA LYS A 227 -25.45 -7.89 16.32
C LYS A 227 -26.44 -7.41 17.41
N ASP A 228 -26.87 -8.31 18.29
CA ASP A 228 -27.87 -8.01 19.33
C ASP A 228 -27.27 -7.48 20.64
N VAL A 229 -25.94 -7.37 20.69
CA VAL A 229 -25.14 -7.05 21.87
C VAL A 229 -24.84 -5.55 21.92
N GLU A 230 -25.15 -4.88 23.03
CA GLU A 230 -24.90 -3.44 23.19
C GLU A 230 -23.44 -3.13 23.50
N LYS A 231 -22.97 -1.94 23.09
CA LYS A 231 -21.59 -1.46 23.29
C LYS A 231 -21.08 -1.53 24.73
N ALA A 232 -21.97 -1.26 25.69
CA ALA A 232 -21.64 -1.24 27.12
C ALA A 232 -21.44 -2.65 27.71
N SER A 233 -21.78 -3.70 26.96
CA SER A 233 -21.59 -5.07 27.42
C SER A 233 -20.11 -5.49 27.36
N THR A 234 -19.69 -6.26 28.35
CA THR A 234 -18.36 -6.83 28.42
C THR A 234 -18.15 -7.83 27.27
N GLY A 235 -17.15 -7.58 26.42
CA GLY A 235 -16.69 -8.52 25.39
C GLY A 235 -17.12 -8.25 23.94
N LEU A 236 -17.99 -7.27 23.64
CA LEU A 236 -18.29 -6.91 22.24
C LEU A 236 -17.02 -6.47 21.49
N GLY A 237 -16.19 -5.64 22.13
CA GLY A 237 -14.94 -5.16 21.53
C GLY A 237 -13.96 -6.28 21.16
N GLU A 238 -13.87 -7.35 21.95
CA GLU A 238 -13.03 -8.51 21.62
C GLU A 238 -13.55 -9.30 20.43
N LYS A 239 -14.89 -9.48 20.35
CA LYS A 239 -15.52 -10.14 19.21
C LYS A 239 -15.32 -9.33 17.93
N VAL A 240 -15.50 -8.01 18.01
CA VAL A 240 -15.24 -7.10 16.88
C VAL A 240 -13.77 -7.21 16.45
N ALA A 241 -12.81 -7.17 17.37
CA ALA A 241 -11.39 -7.31 17.05
C ALA A 241 -11.04 -8.66 16.40
N TYR A 242 -11.70 -9.75 16.81
CA TYR A 242 -11.60 -11.05 16.13
C TYR A 242 -12.13 -10.99 14.69
N LEU A 243 -13.32 -10.41 14.50
CA LEU A 243 -13.97 -10.28 13.19
C LEU A 243 -13.13 -9.41 12.24
N GLU A 244 -12.61 -8.29 12.72
CA GLU A 244 -11.71 -7.41 11.96
C GLU A 244 -10.44 -8.15 11.54
N ARG A 245 -9.81 -8.91 12.45
CA ARG A 245 -8.62 -9.71 12.13
C ARG A 245 -8.92 -10.81 11.12
N PHE A 246 -10.11 -11.41 11.18
CA PHE A 246 -10.54 -12.39 10.18
C PHE A 246 -10.75 -11.76 8.81
N ALA A 247 -11.34 -10.56 8.75
CA ALA A 247 -11.47 -9.82 7.51
C ALA A 247 -10.09 -9.49 6.90
N ASP A 248 -9.08 -9.16 7.72
CA ASP A 248 -7.69 -9.04 7.25
C ASP A 248 -7.19 -10.33 6.58
N LEU A 249 -7.47 -11.50 7.17
CA LEU A 249 -7.08 -12.80 6.57
C LEU A 249 -7.74 -13.00 5.21
N MET A 250 -9.03 -12.68 5.08
CA MET A 250 -9.73 -12.76 3.78
C MET A 250 -9.10 -11.83 2.75
N ILE A 251 -8.76 -10.61 3.12
CA ILE A 251 -8.08 -9.65 2.24
C ILE A 251 -6.71 -10.20 1.82
N ASP A 252 -5.92 -10.71 2.75
CA ASP A 252 -4.58 -11.27 2.46
C ASP A 252 -4.67 -12.46 1.48
N LEU A 253 -5.63 -13.37 1.69
CA LEU A 253 -5.87 -14.52 0.81
C LEU A 253 -6.44 -14.14 -0.56
N LEU A 254 -7.23 -13.07 -0.67
CA LEU A 254 -7.77 -12.62 -1.95
C LEU A 254 -6.80 -11.74 -2.74
N SER A 255 -5.83 -11.13 -2.07
CA SER A 255 -4.94 -10.11 -2.65
C SER A 255 -3.60 -10.68 -3.14
N GLN A 256 -3.45 -12.00 -3.16
CA GLN A 256 -2.31 -12.74 -3.68
C GLN A 256 -2.77 -13.86 -4.62
N LEU A 257 -2.13 -14.02 -5.79
CA LEU A 257 -2.56 -14.96 -6.81
C LEU A 257 -2.55 -16.45 -6.36
N PRO A 258 -1.53 -16.95 -5.61
CA PRO A 258 -1.45 -18.37 -5.22
C PRO A 258 -2.59 -18.83 -4.29
N THR A 259 -3.11 -17.93 -3.47
CA THR A 259 -4.13 -18.21 -2.44
C THR A 259 -5.54 -17.88 -2.94
N ARG A 260 -5.66 -16.85 -3.78
CA ARG A 260 -6.94 -16.36 -4.32
C ARG A 260 -7.67 -17.37 -5.20
N ARG A 261 -6.95 -18.05 -6.09
CA ARG A 261 -7.53 -18.83 -7.22
C ARG A 261 -8.67 -19.77 -6.82
N PHE A 262 -8.51 -20.47 -5.70
CA PHE A 262 -9.52 -21.43 -5.23
C PHE A 262 -10.33 -20.89 -4.05
N PHE A 263 -9.82 -19.87 -3.35
CA PHE A 263 -10.50 -19.22 -2.24
C PHE A 263 -11.60 -18.24 -2.68
N ARG A 264 -11.36 -17.43 -3.73
CA ARG A 264 -12.33 -16.43 -4.22
C ARG A 264 -13.70 -17.04 -4.56
N PRO A 265 -13.78 -18.16 -5.34
CA PRO A 265 -15.07 -18.78 -5.61
C PRO A 265 -15.82 -19.20 -4.34
N LEU A 266 -15.12 -19.65 -3.30
CA LEU A 266 -15.73 -20.10 -2.05
C LEU A 266 -16.33 -18.92 -1.26
N VAL A 267 -15.61 -17.80 -1.15
CA VAL A 267 -16.12 -16.59 -0.47
C VAL A 267 -17.38 -16.06 -1.14
N ASP A 268 -17.39 -16.06 -2.47
CA ASP A 268 -18.52 -15.62 -3.30
C ASP A 268 -19.71 -16.59 -3.21
N ASP A 269 -19.49 -17.91 -3.32
CA ASP A 269 -20.54 -18.93 -3.19
C ASP A 269 -21.24 -18.89 -1.83
N LEU A 270 -20.48 -18.65 -0.75
CA LEU A 270 -21.01 -18.58 0.62
C LEU A 270 -21.72 -17.26 0.93
N GLN A 271 -21.67 -16.27 0.03
CA GLN A 271 -22.28 -14.94 0.17
C GLN A 271 -21.82 -14.21 1.45
N VAL A 272 -20.53 -14.35 1.80
CA VAL A 272 -19.98 -13.87 3.08
C VAL A 272 -20.18 -12.36 3.24
N VAL A 273 -19.87 -11.58 2.21
CA VAL A 273 -19.98 -10.11 2.25
C VAL A 273 -21.43 -9.66 2.48
N VAL A 274 -22.39 -10.26 1.77
CA VAL A 274 -23.81 -9.93 1.88
C VAL A 274 -24.33 -10.25 3.28
N LYS A 275 -24.04 -11.45 3.80
CA LYS A 275 -24.41 -11.86 5.16
C LYS A 275 -23.86 -10.87 6.20
N CYS A 276 -22.59 -10.51 6.09
CA CYS A 276 -21.96 -9.59 7.03
C CYS A 276 -22.54 -8.17 6.97
N ARG A 277 -22.78 -7.62 5.77
CA ARG A 277 -23.39 -6.28 5.62
C ARG A 277 -24.79 -6.22 6.23
N LEU A 278 -25.61 -7.25 6.02
CA LEU A 278 -26.94 -7.32 6.61
C LEU A 278 -26.89 -7.46 8.15
N ALA A 279 -25.96 -8.26 8.67
CA ALA A 279 -25.79 -8.42 10.12
C ALA A 279 -25.34 -7.11 10.79
N ILE A 280 -24.42 -6.36 10.17
CA ILE A 280 -23.97 -5.05 10.66
C ILE A 280 -25.11 -4.02 10.59
N ALA A 281 -25.86 -3.99 9.48
CA ALA A 281 -27.00 -3.08 9.31
C ALA A 281 -28.13 -3.35 10.33
N ALA A 282 -28.30 -4.62 10.72
CA ALA A 282 -29.26 -5.03 11.75
C ALA A 282 -28.72 -4.90 13.19
N SER A 283 -27.47 -4.47 13.38
CA SER A 283 -26.83 -4.34 14.70
C SER A 283 -27.47 -3.22 15.52
N LYS A 284 -27.54 -3.42 16.85
CA LYS A 284 -27.92 -2.34 17.80
C LYS A 284 -26.89 -1.21 17.87
N ASP A 285 -25.62 -1.50 17.56
CA ASP A 285 -24.55 -0.51 17.48
C ASP A 285 -23.74 -0.71 16.19
N PRO A 286 -24.17 -0.15 15.04
CA PRO A 286 -23.44 -0.25 13.79
C PRO A 286 -22.06 0.42 13.83
N GLU A 287 -21.90 1.48 14.64
CA GLU A 287 -20.64 2.25 14.75
C GLU A 287 -19.51 1.41 15.34
N ALA A 288 -19.82 0.46 16.24
CA ALA A 288 -18.86 -0.51 16.76
C ALA A 288 -18.21 -1.36 15.66
N PHE A 289 -18.87 -1.53 14.51
CA PHE A 289 -18.39 -2.32 13.38
C PHE A 289 -17.86 -1.46 12.22
N SER A 290 -17.63 -0.17 12.44
CA SER A 290 -17.22 0.77 11.38
C SER A 290 -15.91 0.36 10.66
N VAL A 291 -14.92 -0.16 11.39
CA VAL A 291 -13.68 -0.70 10.81
C VAL A 291 -13.96 -1.99 10.04
N LEU A 292 -14.72 -2.92 10.63
CA LEU A 292 -15.12 -4.16 9.96
C LEU A 292 -15.87 -3.89 8.65
N SER A 293 -16.78 -2.91 8.62
CA SER A 293 -17.51 -2.52 7.40
C SER A 293 -16.54 -2.10 6.29
N LYS A 294 -15.53 -1.28 6.62
CA LYS A 294 -14.52 -0.83 5.65
C LYS A 294 -13.60 -1.97 5.21
N LEU A 295 -13.28 -2.91 6.10
CA LEU A 295 -12.56 -4.13 5.73
C LEU A 295 -13.40 -5.01 4.79
N LEU A 296 -14.71 -5.12 5.02
CA LEU A 296 -15.62 -5.85 4.12
C LEU A 296 -15.75 -5.19 2.74
N ASP A 297 -15.65 -3.86 2.66
CA ASP A 297 -15.56 -3.16 1.37
C ASP A 297 -14.27 -3.52 0.62
N LEU A 298 -13.15 -3.70 1.31
CA LEU A 298 -11.91 -4.22 0.72
C LEU A 298 -12.05 -5.69 0.31
N VAL A 299 -12.71 -6.53 1.11
CA VAL A 299 -13.01 -7.92 0.74
C VAL A 299 -13.84 -7.97 -0.54
N ASP A 300 -14.92 -7.18 -0.62
CA ASP A 300 -15.80 -7.08 -1.79
C ASP A 300 -15.05 -6.56 -3.03
N PHE A 301 -14.19 -5.56 -2.83
CA PHE A 301 -13.30 -5.05 -3.88
C PHE A 301 -12.39 -6.14 -4.43
N TYR A 302 -11.75 -6.94 -3.54
CA TYR A 302 -10.90 -8.01 -4.01
C TYR A 302 -11.72 -9.17 -4.59
N VAL A 303 -12.90 -9.54 -4.08
CA VAL A 303 -13.71 -10.62 -4.68
C VAL A 303 -14.06 -10.35 -6.14
N GLU A 304 -14.43 -9.11 -6.47
CA GLU A 304 -14.74 -8.68 -7.84
C GLU A 304 -13.56 -8.01 -8.57
N PHE A 305 -12.33 -8.19 -8.07
CA PHE A 305 -11.15 -7.60 -8.72
C PHE A 305 -11.06 -8.05 -10.19
N GLU A 306 -10.75 -7.10 -11.09
CA GLU A 306 -10.74 -7.26 -12.54
C GLU A 306 -9.50 -8.04 -13.02
N ILE A 307 -9.39 -9.31 -12.62
CA ILE A 307 -8.30 -10.24 -12.95
C ILE A 307 -8.83 -11.61 -13.35
N ASN A 308 -8.10 -12.30 -14.23
CA ASN A 308 -8.30 -13.72 -14.47
C ASN A 308 -7.58 -14.56 -13.41
N ASP A 309 -8.33 -15.24 -12.54
CA ASP A 309 -7.78 -16.06 -11.44
C ASP A 309 -6.87 -17.23 -11.89
N HIS A 310 -6.86 -17.57 -13.19
CA HIS A 310 -6.05 -18.67 -13.73
C HIS A 310 -4.79 -18.23 -14.44
N THR A 311 -4.84 -17.13 -15.19
CA THR A 311 -3.68 -16.59 -15.91
C THR A 311 -2.94 -15.54 -15.09
N GLY A 312 -3.64 -14.82 -14.21
CA GLY A 312 -3.11 -13.67 -13.49
C GLY A 312 -3.21 -12.36 -14.27
N ASP A 313 -3.74 -12.39 -15.50
CA ASP A 313 -3.83 -11.20 -16.35
C ASP A 313 -4.99 -10.29 -15.90
N ALA A 314 -4.76 -8.98 -15.97
CA ALA A 314 -5.80 -7.98 -15.81
C ALA A 314 -6.89 -8.14 -16.88
N LEU A 315 -8.16 -8.00 -16.50
CA LEU A 315 -9.26 -8.01 -17.45
C LEU A 315 -9.32 -6.67 -18.19
N SER A 316 -9.55 -6.71 -19.50
CA SER A 316 -9.84 -5.50 -20.27
C SER A 316 -11.22 -4.96 -19.91
N VAL A 317 -11.44 -3.65 -20.14
CA VAL A 317 -12.77 -3.02 -19.94
C VAL A 317 -13.86 -3.75 -20.74
N GLU A 318 -13.55 -4.17 -21.97
CA GLU A 318 -14.45 -4.92 -22.82
C GLU A 318 -14.81 -6.29 -22.21
N SER A 319 -13.82 -6.99 -21.66
CA SER A 319 -14.02 -8.27 -20.98
C SER A 319 -14.88 -8.13 -19.72
N VAL A 320 -14.71 -7.05 -18.96
CA VAL A 320 -15.53 -6.75 -17.78
C VAL A 320 -16.98 -6.50 -18.17
N VAL A 321 -17.22 -5.67 -19.21
CA VAL A 321 -18.56 -5.40 -19.74
C VAL A 321 -19.21 -6.68 -20.28
N GLN A 322 -18.48 -7.48 -21.06
CA GLN A 322 -18.99 -8.73 -21.60
C GLN A 322 -19.42 -9.69 -20.48
N ARG A 323 -18.61 -9.83 -19.42
CA ARG A 323 -18.95 -10.69 -18.27
C ARG A 323 -20.24 -10.24 -17.59
N GLN A 324 -20.44 -8.93 -17.47
CA GLN A 324 -21.67 -8.38 -16.89
C GLN A 324 -22.89 -8.64 -17.80
N CYS A 325 -22.76 -8.43 -19.10
CA CYS A 325 -23.81 -8.75 -20.07
C CYS A 325 -24.19 -10.24 -20.06
N GLU A 326 -23.21 -11.13 -19.93
CA GLU A 326 -23.45 -12.58 -19.83
C GLU A 326 -24.19 -12.96 -18.53
N ARG A 327 -23.82 -12.34 -17.40
CA ARG A 327 -24.54 -12.47 -16.12
C ARG A 327 -25.99 -12.02 -16.27
N LEU A 328 -26.22 -10.81 -16.80
CA LEU A 328 -27.59 -10.28 -17.00
C LEU A 328 -28.39 -11.13 -17.98
N ALA A 329 -27.78 -11.61 -19.07
CA ALA A 329 -28.45 -12.53 -20.00
C ALA A 329 -28.82 -13.86 -19.32
N PHE A 330 -28.03 -14.36 -18.38
CA PHE A 330 -28.39 -15.53 -17.58
C PHE A 330 -29.56 -15.26 -16.62
N LEU A 331 -29.59 -14.09 -15.97
CA LEU A 331 -30.71 -13.63 -15.15
C LEU A 331 -32.01 -13.58 -15.97
N GLN A 332 -31.99 -12.92 -17.13
CA GLN A 332 -33.14 -12.76 -18.02
C GLN A 332 -33.67 -14.10 -18.54
N ARG A 333 -32.78 -14.98 -19.02
CA ARG A 333 -33.14 -16.33 -19.47
C ARG A 333 -33.77 -17.15 -18.35
N THR A 334 -33.25 -17.03 -17.13
CA THR A 334 -33.79 -17.74 -15.97
C THR A 334 -35.12 -17.16 -15.52
N ALA A 335 -35.29 -15.84 -15.56
CA ALA A 335 -36.56 -15.16 -15.29
C ALA A 335 -37.66 -15.63 -16.24
N PHE A 336 -37.39 -15.62 -17.55
CA PHE A 336 -38.30 -16.09 -18.59
C PHE A 336 -38.68 -17.57 -18.44
N ARG A 337 -37.72 -18.42 -18.04
CA ARG A 337 -37.95 -19.86 -17.86
C ARG A 337 -38.77 -20.18 -16.61
N THR A 338 -38.50 -19.49 -15.50
CA THR A 338 -38.99 -19.91 -14.17
C THR A 338 -40.35 -19.27 -13.85
N TYR A 339 -40.51 -17.97 -14.12
CA TYR A 339 -41.77 -17.25 -13.86
C TYR A 339 -42.14 -16.30 -15.02
N PRO A 340 -42.40 -16.83 -16.23
CA PRO A 340 -42.63 -16.02 -17.43
C PRO A 340 -43.76 -14.99 -17.27
N LYS A 341 -44.82 -15.31 -16.52
CA LYS A 341 -45.96 -14.39 -16.32
C LYS A 341 -45.69 -13.25 -15.33
N VAL A 342 -44.76 -13.43 -14.40
CA VAL A 342 -44.49 -12.46 -13.31
C VAL A 342 -43.26 -11.62 -13.63
N LEU A 343 -42.25 -12.24 -14.26
CA LEU A 343 -40.97 -11.62 -14.59
C LEU A 343 -40.80 -11.33 -16.08
N GLU A 344 -41.90 -11.25 -16.85
CA GLU A 344 -41.86 -10.92 -18.28
C GLU A 344 -41.10 -9.62 -18.54
N ASP A 345 -41.45 -8.57 -17.79
CA ASP A 345 -40.80 -7.26 -17.90
C ASP A 345 -39.30 -7.36 -17.63
N LEU A 346 -38.89 -8.08 -16.57
CA LEU A 346 -37.47 -8.27 -16.24
C LEU A 346 -36.72 -8.99 -17.38
N ALA A 347 -37.36 -10.01 -17.96
CA ALA A 347 -36.78 -10.83 -19.01
C ALA A 347 -36.61 -10.09 -20.34
N LEU A 348 -37.48 -9.13 -20.65
CA LEU A 348 -37.52 -8.42 -21.94
C LEU A 348 -36.96 -7.00 -21.90
N THR A 349 -36.75 -6.43 -20.71
CA THR A 349 -36.17 -5.08 -20.56
C THR A 349 -34.71 -5.04 -20.99
N ASN A 350 -34.24 -3.88 -21.45
CA ASN A 350 -32.84 -3.69 -21.81
C ASN A 350 -31.91 -3.94 -20.61
N GLN A 351 -30.68 -4.40 -20.88
CA GLN A 351 -29.72 -4.75 -19.82
C GLN A 351 -29.29 -3.53 -18.97
N SER A 352 -29.19 -2.34 -19.56
CA SER A 352 -28.80 -1.11 -18.86
C SER A 352 -29.83 -0.61 -17.83
N SER A 353 -31.10 -0.98 -17.97
CA SER A 353 -32.15 -0.63 -17.00
C SER A 353 -32.17 -1.63 -15.85
N ILE A 354 -32.02 -2.93 -16.13
CA ILE A 354 -32.04 -3.98 -15.09
C ILE A 354 -30.74 -4.08 -14.28
N GLU A 355 -29.65 -3.48 -14.75
CA GLU A 355 -28.42 -3.37 -13.96
C GLU A 355 -28.52 -2.27 -12.88
N ASP A 356 -29.50 -1.37 -12.96
CA ASP A 356 -29.79 -0.40 -11.93
C ASP A 356 -30.43 -1.07 -10.70
N ARG A 357 -29.92 -0.72 -9.52
CA ARG A 357 -30.33 -1.35 -8.27
C ARG A 357 -31.79 -1.08 -7.93
N ALA A 358 -32.29 0.12 -8.17
CA ALA A 358 -33.68 0.46 -7.87
C ALA A 358 -34.64 -0.26 -8.81
N SER A 359 -34.33 -0.26 -10.11
CA SER A 359 -35.13 -0.96 -11.13
C SER A 359 -35.15 -2.48 -10.89
N LEU A 360 -34.01 -3.11 -10.63
CA LEU A 360 -33.97 -4.55 -10.36
C LEU A 360 -34.76 -4.91 -9.09
N LYS A 361 -34.66 -4.09 -8.04
CA LYS A 361 -35.43 -4.30 -6.81
C LYS A 361 -36.95 -4.21 -7.05
N GLU A 362 -37.40 -3.29 -7.89
CA GLU A 362 -38.79 -3.18 -8.30
C GLU A 362 -39.28 -4.46 -9.00
N HIS A 363 -38.48 -5.02 -9.91
CA HIS A 363 -38.82 -6.29 -10.56
C HIS A 363 -38.91 -7.46 -9.56
N LEU A 364 -37.97 -7.55 -8.61
CA LEU A 364 -37.97 -8.60 -7.59
C LEU A 364 -39.14 -8.48 -6.61
N SER A 365 -39.65 -7.27 -6.37
CA SER A 365 -40.80 -7.04 -5.48
C SER A 365 -42.09 -7.71 -5.95
N LYS A 366 -42.19 -8.07 -7.25
CA LYS A 366 -43.34 -8.78 -7.83
C LYS A 366 -43.43 -10.25 -7.42
N LEU A 367 -42.34 -10.83 -6.91
CA LEU A 367 -42.28 -12.22 -6.46
C LEU A 367 -42.71 -12.33 -4.99
N ASP A 368 -43.53 -13.34 -4.68
CA ASP A 368 -43.74 -13.76 -3.29
C ASP A 368 -42.48 -14.41 -2.71
N ASP A 369 -42.46 -14.65 -1.39
CA ASP A 369 -41.27 -15.15 -0.70
C ASP A 369 -40.82 -16.52 -1.23
N LYS A 370 -41.76 -17.42 -1.54
CA LYS A 370 -41.43 -18.76 -2.06
C LYS A 370 -40.86 -18.65 -3.47
N GLN A 371 -41.48 -17.84 -4.32
CA GLN A 371 -41.04 -17.59 -5.68
C GLN A 371 -39.66 -16.93 -5.73
N LEU A 372 -39.41 -15.94 -4.87
CA LEU A 372 -38.12 -15.27 -4.79
C LEU A 372 -37.01 -16.25 -4.39
N MET A 373 -37.30 -17.13 -3.43
CA MET A 373 -36.36 -18.15 -2.95
C MET A 373 -36.02 -19.19 -4.02
N GLU A 374 -37.04 -19.72 -4.70
CA GLU A 374 -36.88 -20.64 -5.83
C GLU A 374 -36.11 -19.96 -6.99
N PHE A 375 -36.41 -18.69 -7.26
CA PHE A 375 -35.71 -17.89 -8.26
C PHE A 375 -34.24 -17.65 -7.89
N ALA A 376 -33.96 -17.22 -6.65
CA ALA A 376 -32.61 -16.97 -6.14
C ALA A 376 -31.73 -18.24 -6.20
N ALA A 377 -32.31 -19.40 -5.89
CA ALA A 377 -31.65 -20.69 -6.03
C ALA A 377 -31.42 -21.08 -7.50
N ALA A 378 -32.37 -20.79 -8.40
CA ALA A 378 -32.23 -21.06 -9.82
C ALA A 378 -31.10 -20.24 -10.48
N ILE A 379 -30.87 -19.02 -9.99
CA ILE A 379 -29.80 -18.13 -10.46
C ILE A 379 -28.51 -18.22 -9.63
N GLN A 380 -28.42 -19.21 -8.72
CA GLN A 380 -27.22 -19.56 -7.95
C GLN A 380 -26.76 -18.45 -6.97
N CYS A 381 -27.70 -17.65 -6.44
CA CYS A 381 -27.43 -16.68 -5.38
C CYS A 381 -27.64 -17.27 -3.97
N VAL A 382 -28.41 -18.36 -3.87
CA VAL A 382 -28.72 -19.05 -2.61
C VAL A 382 -28.62 -20.57 -2.84
N PRO A 383 -28.12 -21.36 -1.88
CA PRO A 383 -28.11 -22.81 -2.00
C PRO A 383 -29.52 -23.40 -2.19
N LYS A 384 -29.63 -24.43 -3.04
CA LYS A 384 -30.92 -25.10 -3.28
C LYS A 384 -31.44 -25.77 -2.02
N GLY A 385 -32.71 -25.49 -1.69
CA GLY A 385 -33.40 -26.10 -0.55
C GLY A 385 -33.10 -25.43 0.81
N GLU A 386 -32.21 -24.43 0.85
CA GLU A 386 -31.99 -23.63 2.05
C GLU A 386 -33.08 -22.56 2.17
N THR A 387 -33.67 -22.43 3.37
CA THR A 387 -34.64 -21.36 3.66
C THR A 387 -33.88 -20.17 4.21
N VAL A 388 -33.93 -19.03 3.51
CA VAL A 388 -33.27 -17.78 3.88
C VAL A 388 -34.30 -16.66 3.96
N SER A 389 -33.93 -15.53 4.58
CA SER A 389 -34.83 -14.38 4.67
C SER A 389 -35.02 -13.74 3.29
N ARG A 390 -36.21 -13.17 3.06
CA ARG A 390 -36.50 -12.37 1.85
C ARG A 390 -35.43 -11.30 1.62
N LEU A 391 -35.07 -10.58 2.69
CA LEU A 391 -34.06 -9.52 2.64
C LEU A 391 -32.70 -10.04 2.15
N PHE A 392 -32.26 -11.21 2.63
CA PHE A 392 -30.99 -11.79 2.19
C PHE A 392 -31.06 -12.27 0.74
N ALA A 393 -32.17 -12.91 0.32
CA ALA A 393 -32.35 -13.33 -1.07
C ALA A 393 -32.34 -12.12 -2.02
N GLU A 394 -33.08 -11.04 -1.71
CA GLU A 394 -33.05 -9.80 -2.50
C GLU A 394 -31.64 -9.22 -2.58
N GLU A 395 -30.94 -9.08 -1.44
CA GLU A 395 -29.61 -8.47 -1.42
C GLU A 395 -28.57 -9.32 -2.16
N ALA A 396 -28.63 -10.65 -2.08
CA ALA A 396 -27.73 -11.55 -2.80
C ALA A 396 -27.91 -11.43 -4.33
N ILE A 397 -29.15 -11.26 -4.80
CA ILE A 397 -29.42 -11.02 -6.23
C ILE A 397 -28.89 -9.64 -6.63
N LEU A 398 -29.20 -8.59 -5.85
CA LEU A 398 -28.76 -7.23 -6.15
C LEU A 398 -27.24 -7.11 -6.14
N HIS A 399 -26.54 -7.76 -5.21
CA HIS A 399 -25.08 -7.75 -5.12
C HIS A 399 -24.42 -8.40 -6.34
N ARG A 400 -25.01 -9.48 -6.88
CA ARG A 400 -24.46 -10.21 -8.04
C ARG A 400 -24.75 -9.55 -9.39
N TYR A 401 -25.94 -8.97 -9.56
CA TYR A 401 -26.42 -8.53 -10.89
C TYR A 401 -26.42 -7.01 -11.11
N CYS A 402 -26.44 -6.18 -10.06
CA CYS A 402 -26.38 -4.73 -10.26
C CYS A 402 -25.01 -4.30 -10.81
N ARG A 403 -25.01 -3.23 -11.61
CA ARG A 403 -23.78 -2.67 -12.17
C ARG A 403 -22.84 -2.21 -11.06
N ARG A 404 -21.59 -2.67 -11.15
CA ARG A 404 -20.47 -2.09 -10.43
C ARG A 404 -19.70 -1.20 -11.39
N ARG A 405 -19.27 -0.03 -10.90
CA ARG A 405 -18.33 0.80 -11.64
C ARG A 405 -17.03 0.01 -11.79
N THR A 406 -16.42 0.10 -12.96
CA THR A 406 -15.10 -0.49 -13.15
C THR A 406 -14.10 0.16 -12.23
N GLN A 407 -12.99 -0.53 -11.96
CA GLN A 407 -11.91 0.00 -11.13
C GLN A 407 -11.44 1.37 -11.63
N ALA A 408 -11.23 1.51 -12.94
CA ALA A 408 -10.85 2.76 -13.59
C ALA A 408 -11.91 3.88 -13.45
N GLU A 409 -13.20 3.56 -13.58
CA GLU A 409 -14.30 4.53 -13.41
C GLU A 409 -14.40 5.06 -11.98
N SER A 410 -14.29 4.17 -11.00
CA SER A 410 -14.35 4.52 -9.58
C SER A 410 -13.21 5.45 -9.20
N PHE A 411 -12.00 5.13 -9.64
CA PHE A 411 -10.80 5.86 -9.32
C PHE A 411 -10.73 7.26 -9.96
N LYS A 412 -11.23 7.43 -11.20
CA LYS A 412 -11.32 8.75 -11.86
C LYS A 412 -12.24 9.73 -11.12
N ARG A 413 -13.23 9.21 -10.40
CA ARG A 413 -14.25 9.97 -9.65
C ARG A 413 -13.84 10.31 -8.22
N GLU A 414 -12.60 10.05 -7.85
CA GLU A 414 -12.11 10.35 -6.50
C GLU A 414 -11.46 11.76 -6.46
N PRO A 415 -11.80 12.61 -5.47
CA PRO A 415 -11.06 13.85 -5.22
C PRO A 415 -9.62 13.61 -4.78
N LEU A 416 -8.69 14.47 -5.23
CA LEU A 416 -7.27 14.38 -4.84
C LEU A 416 -7.03 14.91 -3.42
N TYR A 417 -7.77 15.96 -3.03
CA TYR A 417 -7.64 16.56 -1.71
C TYR A 417 -8.49 15.83 -0.68
N PRO A 418 -7.99 15.65 0.56
CA PRO A 418 -8.80 15.11 1.64
C PRO A 418 -9.82 16.15 2.14
N THR A 419 -11.02 15.69 2.49
CA THR A 419 -12.08 16.48 3.12
C THR A 419 -12.13 16.21 4.63
N GLU A 420 -12.96 16.97 5.35
CA GLU A 420 -13.28 16.76 6.77
C GLU A 420 -13.63 15.30 7.10
N ASP A 421 -14.37 14.62 6.22
CA ASP A 421 -14.83 13.24 6.40
C ASP A 421 -13.69 12.22 6.37
N LEU A 422 -12.57 12.55 5.70
CA LEU A 422 -11.39 11.70 5.62
C LEU A 422 -10.34 12.09 6.67
N ILE A 423 -10.09 13.39 6.86
CA ILE A 423 -9.03 13.92 7.75
C ILE A 423 -9.21 13.41 9.18
N TRP A 424 -10.44 13.42 9.71
CA TRP A 424 -10.73 13.00 11.08
C TRP A 424 -11.34 11.59 11.18
N ASN A 425 -11.19 10.77 10.13
CA ASN A 425 -11.69 9.40 10.10
C ASN A 425 -10.74 8.43 10.80
N THR A 426 -10.95 8.16 12.08
CA THR A 426 -10.04 7.34 12.89
C THR A 426 -9.94 5.88 12.46
N SER A 427 -10.89 5.34 11.68
CA SER A 427 -10.82 3.96 11.17
C SER A 427 -9.83 3.78 10.01
N ILE A 428 -9.47 4.87 9.31
CA ILE A 428 -8.64 4.85 8.09
C ILE A 428 -7.38 5.71 8.28
N VAL A 429 -7.53 6.88 8.91
CA VAL A 429 -6.43 7.79 9.27
C VAL A 429 -6.20 7.68 10.79
N PRO A 430 -5.35 6.74 11.23
CA PRO A 430 -5.10 6.53 12.64
C PRO A 430 -4.43 7.77 13.27
N PRO A 431 -4.75 8.11 14.53
CA PRO A 431 -4.03 9.15 15.25
C PRO A 431 -2.58 8.70 15.56
N SER A 432 -1.73 9.67 15.89
CA SER A 432 -0.28 9.48 16.10
C SER A 432 0.10 8.49 17.20
N ASP A 433 -0.81 8.22 18.15
CA ASP A 433 -0.67 7.30 19.28
C ASP A 433 -1.28 5.90 19.02
N PHE A 434 -1.73 5.61 17.80
CA PHE A 434 -2.35 4.34 17.45
C PHE A 434 -1.35 3.17 17.48
N SER A 435 -1.68 2.12 18.24
CA SER A 435 -0.92 0.86 18.23
C SER A 435 -1.36 -0.03 17.07
N PHE A 436 -0.48 -0.15 16.07
CA PHE A 436 -0.68 -1.05 14.91
C PHE A 436 -0.60 -2.54 15.26
N ALA A 437 -0.10 -2.90 16.45
CA ALA A 437 0.09 -4.29 16.87
C ALA A 437 -1.24 -4.95 17.30
N SER A 438 -2.16 -4.20 17.90
CA SER A 438 -3.35 -4.76 18.55
C SER A 438 -4.67 -4.51 17.82
N LYS A 439 -4.70 -3.62 16.82
CA LYS A 439 -5.92 -3.22 16.10
C LYS A 439 -5.74 -3.30 14.59
N SER A 440 -6.77 -3.77 13.90
CA SER A 440 -6.83 -3.78 12.44
C SER A 440 -7.17 -2.38 11.91
N LEU A 441 -6.74 -2.11 10.69
CA LEU A 441 -7.07 -0.90 9.95
C LEU A 441 -7.45 -1.30 8.53
N ALA A 442 -8.45 -0.63 7.97
CA ALA A 442 -8.89 -0.86 6.59
C ALA A 442 -7.91 -0.20 5.60
N LEU A 443 -6.67 -0.70 5.56
CA LEU A 443 -5.58 -0.19 4.75
C LEU A 443 -5.04 -1.28 3.83
N PRO A 444 -4.73 -0.97 2.56
CA PRO A 444 -3.99 -1.88 1.72
C PRO A 444 -2.61 -2.18 2.30
N LYS A 445 -2.14 -3.42 2.14
CA LYS A 445 -0.81 -3.84 2.58
C LYS A 445 0.15 -3.87 1.39
N LEU A 446 1.36 -3.36 1.60
CA LEU A 446 2.49 -3.58 0.68
C LEU A 446 3.21 -4.84 1.14
N ASN A 447 2.95 -5.95 0.44
CA ASN A 447 3.68 -7.21 0.61
C ASN A 447 4.52 -7.48 -0.65
N LEU A 448 5.03 -8.70 -0.80
CA LEU A 448 5.88 -9.10 -1.92
C LEU A 448 5.12 -9.25 -3.24
N GLN A 449 3.81 -9.54 -3.21
CA GLN A 449 3.01 -9.78 -4.41
C GLN A 449 1.86 -8.78 -4.58
N PHE A 450 1.58 -8.43 -5.83
CA PHE A 450 0.47 -7.55 -6.24
C PHE A 450 -0.26 -8.17 -7.42
N LEU A 451 -1.59 -8.22 -7.38
CA LEU A 451 -2.42 -8.91 -8.39
C LEU A 451 -2.13 -8.44 -9.82
N THR A 452 -1.99 -7.14 -10.00
CA THR A 452 -1.71 -6.48 -11.28
C THR A 452 -0.94 -5.19 -11.04
N MET A 453 -0.46 -4.55 -12.10
CA MET A 453 0.12 -3.20 -11.99
C MET A 453 -0.90 -2.17 -11.46
N TYR A 454 -2.18 -2.33 -11.81
CA TYR A 454 -3.25 -1.51 -11.27
C TYR A 454 -3.36 -1.65 -9.75
N ASP A 455 -3.33 -2.88 -9.23
CA ASP A 455 -3.33 -3.15 -7.79
C ASP A 455 -2.14 -2.47 -7.11
N TYR A 456 -0.92 -2.67 -7.61
CA TYR A 456 0.28 -2.03 -7.09
C TYR A 456 0.14 -0.50 -7.01
N LEU A 457 -0.27 0.14 -8.10
CA LEU A 457 -0.43 1.60 -8.16
C LEU A 457 -1.54 2.08 -7.22
N LEU A 458 -2.67 1.37 -7.14
CA LEU A 458 -3.78 1.74 -6.27
C LEU A 458 -3.44 1.63 -4.79
N ARG A 459 -2.72 0.57 -4.38
CA ARG A 459 -2.25 0.42 -2.98
C ARG A 459 -1.29 1.55 -2.61
N ASN A 460 -0.34 1.87 -3.49
CA ASN A 460 0.60 2.98 -3.27
C ASN A 460 -0.11 4.33 -3.23
N TYR A 461 -1.04 4.58 -4.16
CA TYR A 461 -1.86 5.79 -4.17
C TYR A 461 -2.63 5.96 -2.86
N THR A 462 -3.34 4.91 -2.43
CA THR A 462 -4.18 4.94 -1.22
C THR A 462 -3.32 5.18 0.02
N LEU A 463 -2.22 4.44 0.18
CA LEU A 463 -1.34 4.59 1.33
C LEU A 463 -0.68 5.97 1.37
N TYR A 464 -0.21 6.47 0.23
CA TYR A 464 0.41 7.79 0.15
C TYR A 464 -0.60 8.92 0.41
N ARG A 465 -1.84 8.78 -0.09
CA ARG A 465 -2.94 9.71 0.19
C ARG A 465 -3.27 9.74 1.69
N LEU A 466 -3.31 8.60 2.35
CA LEU A 466 -3.63 8.52 3.77
C LEU A 466 -2.49 8.99 4.66
N GLU A 467 -1.23 8.69 4.31
CA GLU A 467 -0.05 9.23 4.98
C GLU A 467 -0.02 10.76 4.89
N SER A 468 -0.17 11.32 3.68
CA SER A 468 -0.23 12.77 3.50
C SER A 468 -1.44 13.40 4.20
N THR A 469 -2.59 12.72 4.25
CA THR A 469 -3.76 13.19 5.01
C THR A 469 -3.47 13.26 6.51
N SER A 470 -2.74 12.31 7.07
CA SER A 470 -2.30 12.37 8.47
C SER A 470 -1.40 13.58 8.75
N GLU A 471 -0.47 13.89 7.84
CA GLU A 471 0.38 15.09 7.97
C GLU A 471 -0.43 16.39 7.84
N ILE A 472 -1.39 16.42 6.90
CA ILE A 472 -2.33 17.55 6.72
C ILE A 472 -3.16 17.73 8.00
N ARG A 473 -3.64 16.65 8.62
CA ARG A 473 -4.36 16.70 9.89
C ARG A 473 -3.53 17.39 10.97
N ASP A 474 -2.29 16.95 11.17
CA ASP A 474 -1.40 17.53 12.18
C ASP A 474 -1.16 19.03 11.94
N ASP A 475 -0.96 19.42 10.68
CA ASP A 475 -0.82 20.83 10.27
C ASP A 475 -2.08 21.65 10.57
N LEU A 476 -3.26 21.14 10.17
CA LEU A 476 -4.55 21.80 10.39
C LEU A 476 -4.87 21.94 11.88
N GLU A 477 -4.72 20.87 12.67
CA GLU A 477 -4.99 20.90 14.11
C GLU A 477 -4.07 21.91 14.82
N SER A 478 -2.78 21.91 14.50
CA SER A 478 -1.80 22.84 15.07
C SER A 478 -2.15 24.30 14.75
N VAL A 479 -2.55 24.58 13.51
CA VAL A 479 -2.93 25.92 13.05
C VAL A 479 -4.25 26.38 13.68
N ILE A 480 -5.28 25.54 13.68
CA ILE A 480 -6.62 25.89 14.20
C ILE A 480 -6.54 26.17 15.71
N LYS A 481 -5.80 25.33 16.48
CA LYS A 481 -5.54 25.57 17.92
C LYS A 481 -4.89 26.93 18.18
N ARG A 482 -3.99 27.38 17.30
CA ARG A 482 -3.31 28.69 17.41
C ARG A 482 -4.21 29.85 17.01
N MET A 483 -5.12 29.65 16.06
CA MET A 483 -6.07 30.67 15.62
C MET A 483 -7.15 30.99 16.68
N ARG A 484 -7.42 30.06 17.61
CA ARG A 484 -8.36 30.23 18.74
C ARG A 484 -9.71 30.81 18.29
N PRO A 485 -10.51 30.04 17.51
CA PRO A 485 -11.83 30.48 17.10
C PRO A 485 -12.76 30.59 18.33
N ARG A 486 -13.52 31.69 18.44
CA ARG A 486 -14.56 31.91 19.47
C ARG A 486 -15.75 32.69 18.89
N LEU A 487 -16.94 32.49 19.44
CA LEU A 487 -18.06 33.40 19.28
C LEU A 487 -17.81 34.68 20.10
N ALA A 488 -17.89 35.84 19.45
CA ALA A 488 -17.94 37.13 20.13
C ALA A 488 -19.34 37.37 20.72
N ASP A 489 -19.49 38.39 21.57
CA ASP A 489 -20.73 38.73 22.29
C ASP A 489 -21.95 38.97 21.37
N GLN A 490 -21.72 39.26 20.09
CA GLN A 490 -22.75 39.46 19.06
C GLN A 490 -23.08 38.19 18.25
N GLY A 491 -22.57 37.02 18.65
CA GLY A 491 -22.76 35.75 17.94
C GLY A 491 -21.86 35.57 16.69
N ASN A 492 -21.00 36.53 16.38
CA ASN A 492 -20.10 36.45 15.24
C ASN A 492 -18.82 35.67 15.57
N LEU A 493 -18.36 34.81 14.65
CA LEU A 493 -17.09 34.12 14.77
C LEU A 493 -15.90 35.11 14.71
N VAL A 494 -15.03 35.05 15.71
CA VAL A 494 -13.78 35.81 15.78
C VAL A 494 -12.62 34.87 16.06
N PHE A 495 -11.47 35.16 15.45
CA PHE A 495 -10.21 34.48 15.71
C PHE A 495 -9.36 35.34 16.64
N ASP A 496 -9.17 34.93 17.89
CA ASP A 496 -8.35 35.69 18.85
C ASP A 496 -6.85 35.55 18.61
N GLY A 497 -6.46 34.40 18.09
CA GLY A 497 -5.08 34.06 17.85
C GLY A 497 -4.62 34.36 16.43
N TRP A 498 -3.38 34.01 16.17
CA TRP A 498 -2.77 34.07 14.85
C TRP A 498 -1.84 32.87 14.65
N ALA A 499 -1.67 32.45 13.40
CA ALA A 499 -0.73 31.40 13.03
C ALA A 499 0.03 31.83 11.77
N ARG A 500 1.36 31.69 11.75
CA ARG A 500 2.22 32.03 10.60
C ARG A 500 1.70 31.44 9.28
N MET A 501 1.08 30.26 9.34
CA MET A 501 0.58 29.49 8.20
C MET A 501 -0.92 29.69 7.92
N ALA A 502 -1.62 30.62 8.59
CA ALA A 502 -3.03 30.89 8.33
C ALA A 502 -3.37 32.37 8.14
N ALA A 503 -4.42 32.61 7.35
CA ALA A 503 -4.99 33.92 7.10
C ALA A 503 -6.52 33.83 7.09
N THR A 504 -7.22 34.89 7.50
CA THR A 504 -8.69 34.87 7.46
C THR A 504 -9.19 35.23 6.07
N ILE A 505 -10.14 34.47 5.56
CA ILE A 505 -10.75 34.69 4.25
C ILE A 505 -11.75 35.85 4.36
N LYS A 506 -11.73 36.74 3.37
CA LYS A 506 -12.67 37.85 3.24
C LYS A 506 -13.75 37.55 2.19
N ASP A 507 -13.37 36.94 1.09
CA ASP A 507 -14.27 36.68 -0.03
C ASP A 507 -13.71 35.52 -0.88
N ILE A 508 -14.61 34.68 -1.38
CA ILE A 508 -14.32 33.64 -2.37
C ILE A 508 -15.36 33.73 -3.49
N LYS A 509 -14.90 33.70 -4.74
CA LYS A 509 -15.77 33.79 -5.91
C LYS A 509 -15.35 32.79 -6.97
N ILE A 510 -16.29 32.02 -7.49
CA ILE A 510 -16.06 31.20 -8.68
C ILE A 510 -16.03 32.12 -9.90
N LEU A 511 -14.90 32.15 -10.60
CA LEU A 511 -14.70 32.94 -11.82
C LEU A 511 -15.13 32.18 -13.07
N GLU A 512 -14.70 30.93 -13.17
CA GLU A 512 -14.92 30.10 -14.35
C GLU A 512 -15.25 28.67 -13.96
N LYS A 513 -16.29 28.12 -14.59
CA LYS A 513 -16.61 26.70 -14.58
C LYS A 513 -16.58 26.21 -16.03
N LYS A 514 -15.57 25.41 -16.38
CA LYS A 514 -15.50 24.81 -17.73
C LYS A 514 -16.51 23.68 -17.87
N PRO A 515 -17.08 23.46 -19.07
CA PRO A 515 -17.99 22.34 -19.30
C PRO A 515 -17.33 20.99 -18.98
N PRO A 516 -18.11 19.99 -18.56
CA PRO A 516 -17.62 18.64 -18.29
C PRO A 516 -17.10 17.98 -19.57
N ARG A 517 -16.27 16.96 -19.40
CA ARG A 517 -15.83 16.11 -20.52
C ARG A 517 -16.90 15.04 -20.81
N LEU A 518 -16.89 14.47 -22.01
CA LEU A 518 -17.85 13.41 -22.37
C LEU A 518 -17.71 12.15 -21.49
N ASP A 519 -16.52 11.92 -20.95
CA ASP A 519 -16.18 10.74 -20.15
C ASP A 519 -16.36 10.93 -18.63
N HIS A 520 -16.67 12.15 -18.17
CA HIS A 520 -16.80 12.44 -16.73
C HIS A 520 -17.78 13.59 -16.44
N PRO A 521 -18.72 13.44 -15.48
CA PRO A 521 -19.75 14.45 -15.22
C PRO A 521 -19.23 15.72 -14.54
N SER A 522 -18.07 15.67 -13.88
CA SER A 522 -17.48 16.85 -13.24
C SER A 522 -16.99 17.86 -14.27
N PRO A 523 -16.96 19.17 -13.94
CA PRO A 523 -16.35 20.18 -14.79
C PRO A 523 -14.88 19.86 -15.08
N ARG A 524 -14.37 20.33 -16.23
CA ARG A 524 -12.94 20.14 -16.59
C ARG A 524 -12.00 20.92 -15.68
N SER A 525 -12.42 22.11 -15.26
CA SER A 525 -11.68 22.95 -14.32
C SER A 525 -12.65 23.92 -13.66
N VAL A 526 -12.36 24.26 -12.41
CA VAL A 526 -13.10 25.27 -11.65
C VAL A 526 -12.08 26.27 -11.11
N LEU A 527 -12.15 27.51 -11.59
CA LEU A 527 -11.26 28.59 -11.20
C LEU A 527 -11.98 29.52 -10.22
N CYS A 528 -11.33 29.86 -9.11
CA CYS A 528 -11.84 30.82 -8.15
C CYS A 528 -10.84 31.95 -7.87
N GLU A 529 -11.37 33.10 -7.48
CA GLU A 529 -10.61 34.20 -6.88
C GLU A 529 -10.88 34.21 -5.37
N LEU A 530 -9.80 34.35 -4.59
CA LEU A 530 -9.83 34.40 -3.15
C LEU A 530 -9.21 35.70 -2.65
N THR A 531 -9.91 36.40 -1.76
CA THR A 531 -9.38 37.56 -1.02
C THR A 531 -9.17 37.19 0.44
N TYR A 532 -7.99 37.46 0.99
CA TYR A 532 -7.64 37.11 2.37
C TYR A 532 -6.85 38.21 3.06
N ASP A 533 -6.81 38.15 4.40
CA ASP A 533 -6.33 39.23 5.26
C ASP A 533 -5.16 38.77 6.14
N LEU A 534 -4.02 39.44 5.96
CA LEU A 534 -2.76 39.19 6.67
C LEU A 534 -2.47 40.23 7.78
N ARG A 535 -3.44 41.08 8.16
CA ARG A 535 -3.26 42.13 9.19
C ARG A 535 -2.68 41.60 10.49
N LYS A 536 -3.14 40.44 10.93
CA LYS A 536 -2.73 39.81 12.19
C LYS A 536 -1.33 39.20 12.15
N LEU A 537 -0.72 39.08 10.97
CA LEU A 537 0.59 38.47 10.80
C LEU A 537 1.73 39.50 10.86
N PRO A 538 2.90 39.11 11.42
CA PRO A 538 4.11 39.92 11.37
C PRO A 538 4.63 40.04 9.94
N LEU A 539 5.42 41.11 9.67
CA LEU A 539 5.91 41.42 8.31
C LEU A 539 6.68 40.27 7.67
N GLU A 540 7.52 39.56 8.43
CA GLU A 540 8.25 38.37 7.93
C GLU A 540 7.30 37.30 7.42
N ALA A 541 6.24 36.99 8.17
CA ALA A 541 5.24 36.02 7.75
C ALA A 541 4.51 36.51 6.50
N ARG A 542 4.16 37.80 6.41
CA ARG A 542 3.52 38.35 5.20
C ARG A 542 4.38 38.15 3.95
N ARG A 543 5.70 38.35 4.07
CA ARG A 543 6.64 38.09 2.96
C ARG A 543 6.62 36.63 2.52
N GLU A 544 6.54 35.69 3.46
CA GLU A 544 6.42 34.26 3.11
C GLU A 544 5.11 33.93 2.38
N TRP A 545 4.02 34.65 2.66
CA TRP A 545 2.77 34.52 1.91
C TRP A 545 2.87 35.11 0.51
N ASP A 546 3.72 36.12 0.33
CA ASP A 546 4.00 36.75 -0.97
C ASP A 546 4.95 35.91 -1.83
N GLU A 547 5.58 34.87 -1.26
CA GLU A 547 6.43 33.89 -1.96
C GLU A 547 5.63 32.71 -2.57
N ALA A 548 4.31 32.68 -2.41
CA ALA A 548 3.46 31.64 -2.97
C ALA A 548 3.57 31.58 -4.50
N LYS A 549 3.74 30.38 -5.05
CA LYS A 549 3.96 30.13 -6.48
C LYS A 549 2.80 29.39 -7.12
N GLU A 550 2.82 29.34 -8.45
CA GLU A 550 1.98 28.42 -9.20
C GLU A 550 2.19 26.99 -8.69
N HIS A 551 1.09 26.24 -8.61
CA HIS A 551 1.01 24.87 -8.12
C HIS A 551 1.11 24.67 -6.60
N ASP A 552 1.34 25.72 -5.80
CA ASP A 552 1.27 25.60 -4.34
C ASP A 552 -0.14 25.17 -3.89
N VAL A 553 -0.22 24.25 -2.93
CA VAL A 553 -1.50 23.73 -2.42
C VAL A 553 -1.87 24.39 -1.09
N PHE A 554 -3.01 25.07 -1.04
CA PHE A 554 -3.58 25.64 0.19
C PHE A 554 -4.89 24.93 0.58
N PHE A 555 -5.31 25.10 1.82
CA PHE A 555 -6.56 24.55 2.34
C PHE A 555 -7.52 25.65 2.77
N LEU A 556 -8.74 25.58 2.26
CA LEU A 556 -9.90 26.35 2.70
C LEU A 556 -10.56 25.61 3.86
N VAL A 557 -10.79 26.30 4.97
CA VAL A 557 -11.44 25.75 6.16
C VAL A 557 -12.63 26.62 6.56
N GLY A 558 -13.78 25.98 6.72
CA GLY A 558 -15.02 26.59 7.23
C GLY A 558 -15.21 26.20 8.69
N ILE A 559 -15.12 27.18 9.57
CA ILE A 559 -15.34 27.02 11.02
C ILE A 559 -16.68 27.66 11.40
N ASP A 560 -17.49 26.95 12.16
CA ASP A 560 -18.75 27.40 12.71
C ASP A 560 -18.91 26.78 14.11
N ILE A 561 -18.92 27.63 15.14
CA ILE A 561 -18.98 27.19 16.54
C ILE A 561 -20.46 27.16 16.94
N PRO A 562 -21.06 25.99 17.19
CA PRO A 562 -22.43 25.93 17.68
C PRO A 562 -22.53 26.45 19.12
N GLU A 563 -23.59 27.20 19.45
CA GLU A 563 -23.85 27.76 20.79
C GLU A 563 -23.84 26.70 21.90
N THR A 564 -24.21 25.45 21.58
CA THR A 564 -24.31 24.33 22.53
C THR A 564 -22.98 23.66 22.89
N ALA A 565 -21.85 24.09 22.32
CA ALA A 565 -20.54 23.44 22.54
C ALA A 565 -19.98 23.63 23.96
N PHE A 566 -20.55 24.53 24.77
CA PHE A 566 -20.02 24.91 26.09
C PHE A 566 -20.80 24.32 27.28
N GLU A 567 -21.86 23.53 27.08
CA GLU A 567 -22.73 23.09 28.19
C GLU A 567 -22.42 21.69 28.75
N ASN A 568 -21.68 20.83 28.03
CA ASN A 568 -21.39 19.46 28.48
C ASN A 568 -19.89 19.26 28.72
N GLY A 569 -19.47 19.37 29.99
CA GLY A 569 -18.09 19.28 30.46
C GLY A 569 -17.42 17.90 30.41
N ASP A 570 -17.59 17.15 29.32
CA ASP A 570 -16.80 15.93 29.05
C ASP A 570 -16.07 16.07 27.70
N ASP A 571 -15.05 16.95 27.70
CA ASP A 571 -14.15 17.23 26.56
C ASP A 571 -13.48 15.97 25.97
N SER A 572 -13.50 14.85 26.69
CA SER A 572 -12.83 13.60 26.32
C SER A 572 -13.54 12.82 25.20
N LYS A 573 -14.81 13.10 24.90
CA LYS A 573 -15.62 12.34 23.93
C LYS A 573 -15.91 13.09 22.61
N ILE A 574 -15.64 14.39 22.54
CA ILE A 574 -15.90 15.20 21.35
C ILE A 574 -14.64 15.23 20.48
N GLY A 575 -14.74 14.79 19.22
CA GLY A 575 -13.62 14.79 18.29
C GLY A 575 -13.10 16.20 17.99
N PHE A 576 -11.81 16.32 17.63
CA PHE A 576 -11.15 17.63 17.39
C PHE A 576 -11.96 18.57 16.50
N ALA A 577 -12.45 18.07 15.35
CA ALA A 577 -13.21 18.86 14.39
C ALA A 577 -14.45 19.48 15.05
N GLN A 578 -15.24 18.67 15.76
CA GLN A 578 -16.45 19.14 16.44
C GLN A 578 -16.11 20.11 17.59
N ALA A 579 -15.08 19.81 18.39
CA ALA A 579 -14.65 20.66 19.50
C ALA A 579 -14.17 22.05 19.05
N ASN A 580 -13.65 22.17 17.82
CA ASN A 580 -13.15 23.42 17.26
C ASN A 580 -14.08 24.01 16.18
N GLY A 581 -15.29 23.48 16.04
CA GLY A 581 -16.29 23.97 15.08
C GLY A 581 -15.93 23.76 13.60
N VAL A 582 -15.00 22.87 13.26
CA VAL A 582 -14.63 22.61 11.86
C VAL A 582 -15.78 21.90 11.15
N ARG A 583 -16.32 22.54 10.10
CA ARG A 583 -17.42 21.98 9.29
C ARG A 583 -16.94 21.43 7.96
N HIS A 584 -16.06 22.17 7.27
CA HIS A 584 -15.66 21.84 5.91
C HIS A 584 -14.17 22.13 5.67
N VAL A 585 -13.52 21.25 4.93
CA VAL A 585 -12.13 21.42 4.46
C VAL A 585 -12.06 21.13 2.96
N ARG A 586 -11.48 22.05 2.17
CA ARG A 586 -11.25 21.85 0.73
C ARG A 586 -9.83 22.27 0.35
N GLY A 587 -9.18 21.50 -0.51
CA GLY A 587 -7.89 21.90 -1.08
C GLY A 587 -8.07 22.79 -2.31
N ILE A 588 -7.14 23.72 -2.50
CA ILE A 588 -6.99 24.54 -3.70
C ILE A 588 -5.55 24.52 -4.19
N CYS A 589 -5.37 24.70 -5.50
CA CYS A 589 -4.07 24.81 -6.15
C CYS A 589 -3.89 26.24 -6.67
N VAL A 590 -2.88 26.95 -6.16
CA VAL A 590 -2.59 28.33 -6.57
C VAL A 590 -2.27 28.34 -8.06
N SER A 591 -2.95 29.23 -8.77
CA SER A 591 -2.70 29.51 -10.19
C SER A 591 -1.85 30.77 -10.33
N ALA A 592 -2.23 31.86 -9.66
CA ALA A 592 -1.49 33.11 -9.70
C ALA A 592 -1.78 33.98 -8.48
N MET A 593 -0.80 34.79 -8.09
CA MET A 593 -0.99 35.90 -7.15
C MET A 593 -1.46 37.13 -7.93
N LEU A 594 -2.37 37.92 -7.35
CA LEU A 594 -2.91 39.11 -8.00
C LEU A 594 -2.44 40.41 -7.34
N ASP A 595 -2.21 41.44 -8.13
CA ASP A 595 -1.92 42.79 -7.67
C ASP A 595 -3.19 43.55 -7.21
N ALA A 596 -3.04 44.83 -6.85
CA ALA A 596 -4.15 45.70 -6.43
C ALA A 596 -5.14 46.03 -7.56
N ASP A 597 -4.73 45.89 -8.82
CA ASP A 597 -5.53 46.14 -10.02
C ASP A 597 -6.19 44.85 -10.56
N GLY A 598 -5.82 43.68 -10.02
CA GLY A 598 -6.36 42.36 -10.39
C GLY A 598 -5.57 41.67 -11.51
N ASN A 599 -4.38 42.17 -11.84
CA ASN A 599 -3.47 41.54 -12.80
C ASN A 599 -2.61 40.47 -12.11
N GLU A 600 -2.19 39.48 -12.89
CA GLU A 600 -1.32 38.41 -12.41
C GLU A 600 0.11 38.91 -12.23
N VAL A 601 0.68 38.63 -11.06
CA VAL A 601 2.08 38.92 -10.76
C VAL A 601 2.94 37.84 -11.44
N ARG A 602 3.89 38.25 -12.29
CA ARG A 602 4.75 37.30 -13.03
C ARG A 602 5.66 36.52 -12.07
N GLU A 603 6.00 35.29 -12.41
CA GLU A 603 6.72 34.37 -11.52
C GLU A 603 8.11 34.89 -11.05
N TRP A 604 8.84 35.59 -11.92
CA TRP A 604 10.13 36.23 -11.58
C TRP A 604 9.99 37.57 -10.83
N GLU A 605 8.77 38.08 -10.74
CA GLU A 605 8.37 39.25 -9.96
C GLU A 605 7.74 38.86 -8.61
N VAL A 606 7.50 37.58 -8.36
CA VAL A 606 7.06 37.06 -7.06
C VAL A 606 8.12 37.42 -6.01
N GLY A 607 7.71 38.17 -4.98
CA GLY A 607 8.61 38.75 -3.98
C GLY A 607 9.31 40.07 -4.38
N LYS A 608 9.19 40.57 -5.62
CA LYS A 608 9.74 41.89 -6.06
C LYS A 608 8.69 42.89 -6.57
N ALA A 609 7.57 42.45 -7.18
CA ALA A 609 6.54 43.33 -7.76
C ALA A 609 5.12 43.22 -7.15
N VAL A 610 4.92 42.46 -6.05
CA VAL A 610 3.77 42.73 -5.16
C VAL A 610 3.90 44.13 -4.51
N TYR A 611 5.10 44.72 -4.57
CA TYR A 611 5.46 46.04 -4.07
C TYR A 611 4.95 47.22 -4.92
N GLY A 612 4.20 46.98 -5.99
CA GLY A 612 3.52 48.02 -6.77
C GLY A 612 2.40 48.71 -5.96
N ARG A 613 2.79 49.63 -5.08
CA ARG A 613 1.92 50.46 -4.21
C ARG A 613 1.08 49.72 -3.16
N GLY A 614 1.71 49.43 -2.01
CA GLY A 614 1.02 49.58 -0.73
C GLY A 614 1.27 48.49 0.31
N ASP A 615 1.55 48.93 1.54
CA ASP A 615 1.42 48.24 2.83
C ASP A 615 0.07 47.54 3.08
N SER A 616 -0.79 47.40 2.07
CA SER A 616 -2.10 46.78 2.22
C SER A 616 -1.90 45.37 2.77
N PRO A 617 -2.54 45.02 3.88
CA PRO A 617 -2.44 43.69 4.46
C PRO A 617 -3.41 42.69 3.80
N ILE A 618 -4.20 43.15 2.82
CA ILE A 618 -5.13 42.32 2.06
C ILE A 618 -4.43 41.82 0.80
N ARG A 619 -4.67 40.55 0.48
CA ARG A 619 -4.11 39.88 -0.70
C ARG A 619 -5.22 39.21 -1.50
N ARG A 620 -4.96 39.04 -2.80
CA ARG A 620 -5.81 38.29 -3.72
C ARG A 620 -5.00 37.24 -4.46
N LEU A 621 -5.60 36.09 -4.68
CA LEU A 621 -5.02 35.02 -5.50
C LEU A 621 -6.10 34.36 -6.36
N ARG A 622 -5.67 33.80 -7.49
CA ARG A 622 -6.46 32.86 -8.29
C ARG A 622 -6.00 31.44 -7.97
N ALA A 623 -6.96 30.54 -7.85
CA ALA A 623 -6.68 29.14 -7.59
C ALA A 623 -7.68 28.21 -8.27
N TYR A 624 -7.23 27.00 -8.57
CA TYR A 624 -8.08 25.90 -9.02
C TYR A 624 -8.62 25.12 -7.83
N LEU A 625 -9.94 24.89 -7.84
CA LEU A 625 -10.60 23.91 -6.99
C LEU A 625 -10.50 22.50 -7.62
N ASP A 626 -10.57 21.46 -6.79
CA ASP A 626 -10.73 20.10 -7.31
C ASP A 626 -12.10 19.98 -8.02
N PRO A 627 -12.12 19.70 -9.33
CA PRO A 627 -13.37 19.72 -10.09
C PRO A 627 -14.34 18.62 -9.68
N VAL A 628 -13.81 17.47 -9.23
CA VAL A 628 -14.61 16.33 -8.78
C VAL A 628 -15.25 16.68 -7.44
N GLN A 629 -14.49 17.22 -6.49
CA GLN A 629 -15.03 17.65 -5.21
C GLN A 629 -16.08 18.76 -5.37
N TYR A 630 -15.83 19.73 -6.26
CA TYR A 630 -16.80 20.79 -6.54
C TYR A 630 -18.12 20.24 -7.08
N PHE A 631 -18.06 19.26 -8.00
CA PHE A 631 -19.25 18.58 -8.51
C PHE A 631 -20.02 17.84 -7.40
N LEU A 632 -19.30 17.14 -6.50
CA LEU A 632 -19.92 16.47 -5.35
C LEU A 632 -20.56 17.48 -4.38
N ASP A 633 -19.97 18.65 -4.20
CA ASP A 633 -20.54 19.72 -3.38
C ASP A 633 -21.80 20.32 -4.03
N GLU A 634 -21.87 20.40 -5.37
CA GLU A 634 -23.09 20.77 -6.09
C GLU A 634 -24.20 19.72 -5.93
N GLU A 635 -23.87 18.43 -6.07
CA GLU A 635 -24.84 17.34 -5.86
C GLU A 635 -25.39 17.31 -4.43
N LYS A 636 -24.57 17.69 -3.45
CA LYS A 636 -24.99 17.84 -2.04
C LYS A 636 -25.73 19.15 -1.73
N GLY A 637 -25.86 20.06 -2.70
CA GLY A 637 -26.48 21.37 -2.50
C GLY A 637 -25.66 22.33 -1.61
N LEU A 638 -24.36 22.11 -1.47
CA LEU A 638 -23.47 22.90 -0.60
C LEU A 638 -22.84 24.11 -1.30
N SER A 639 -22.86 24.16 -2.63
CA SER A 639 -22.07 25.12 -3.40
C SER A 639 -22.38 26.60 -3.13
N GLU A 640 -23.65 26.97 -2.94
CA GLU A 640 -24.03 28.34 -2.59
C GLU A 640 -23.45 28.76 -1.23
N LYS A 641 -23.56 27.86 -0.24
CA LYS A 641 -23.08 28.11 1.13
C LYS A 641 -21.56 28.20 1.17
N LEU A 642 -20.86 27.30 0.49
CA LEU A 642 -19.40 27.20 0.56
C LEU A 642 -18.66 28.26 -0.27
N TYR A 643 -19.15 28.56 -1.48
CA TYR A 643 -18.39 29.31 -2.49
C TYR A 643 -18.98 30.68 -2.87
N ARG A 644 -20.12 31.08 -2.28
CA ARG A 644 -20.76 32.37 -2.57
C ARG A 644 -21.20 33.16 -1.34
N SER A 645 -21.48 32.49 -0.21
CA SER A 645 -21.92 33.20 0.99
C SER A 645 -20.76 33.96 1.67
N LYS A 646 -20.92 35.28 1.84
CA LYS A 646 -19.99 36.12 2.59
C LYS A 646 -20.10 35.81 4.08
N GLY A 647 -19.21 34.96 4.58
CA GLY A 647 -19.04 34.70 6.01
C GLY A 647 -19.67 33.42 6.54
N GLU A 648 -20.46 32.70 5.75
CA GLU A 648 -21.07 31.40 6.17
C GLU A 648 -20.36 30.16 5.59
N GLY A 649 -19.45 30.36 4.62
CA GLY A 649 -18.66 29.31 3.98
C GLY A 649 -17.26 29.18 4.58
N PHE A 650 -16.24 29.23 3.72
CA PHE A 650 -14.84 29.21 4.18
C PHE A 650 -14.42 30.54 4.79
N ASN A 651 -13.84 30.51 5.99
CA ASN A 651 -13.42 31.70 6.74
C ASN A 651 -11.94 31.67 7.15
N LEU A 652 -11.24 30.56 6.92
CA LEU A 652 -9.82 30.41 7.20
C LEU A 652 -9.09 29.78 6.00
N LEU A 653 -7.97 30.38 5.60
CA LEU A 653 -7.05 29.87 4.57
C LEU A 653 -5.77 29.40 5.25
N ILE A 654 -5.33 28.19 4.96
CA ILE A 654 -4.13 27.59 5.56
C ILE A 654 -3.15 27.19 4.46
N ARG A 655 -1.90 27.69 4.55
CA ARG A 655 -0.79 27.25 3.69
C ARG A 655 -0.03 26.09 4.35
N ARG A 656 0.69 25.31 3.56
CA ARG A 656 1.65 24.30 4.04
C ARG A 656 3.07 24.66 3.60
N LYS A 657 4.07 24.02 4.20
CA LYS A 657 5.47 24.24 3.79
C LYS A 657 5.73 23.57 2.44
N ALA A 658 6.30 24.29 1.49
CA ALA A 658 6.51 23.80 0.12
C ALA A 658 7.20 22.41 0.04
N LYS A 659 8.25 22.16 0.85
CA LYS A 659 8.96 20.88 0.87
C LYS A 659 8.10 19.68 1.29
N GLU A 660 7.04 19.92 2.04
CA GLU A 660 6.13 18.90 2.60
C GLU A 660 4.79 18.86 1.81
N ASN A 661 4.67 19.63 0.72
CA ASN A 661 3.39 19.92 0.05
C ASN A 661 3.27 19.40 -1.39
N ASN A 662 4.05 18.37 -1.74
CA ASN A 662 4.05 17.79 -3.10
C ASN A 662 3.02 16.66 -3.29
N PHE A 663 2.17 16.40 -2.29
CA PHE A 663 1.31 15.22 -2.27
C PHE A 663 0.35 15.17 -3.46
N LYS A 664 -0.26 16.31 -3.81
CA LYS A 664 -1.23 16.41 -4.92
C LYS A 664 -0.57 16.07 -6.26
N ALA A 665 0.64 16.57 -6.53
CA ALA A 665 1.36 16.29 -7.77
C ALA A 665 1.70 14.79 -7.89
N ILE A 666 2.10 14.15 -6.79
CA ILE A 666 2.39 12.72 -6.75
C ILE A 666 1.11 11.90 -6.97
N LEU A 667 0.03 12.23 -6.28
CA LEU A 667 -1.26 11.54 -6.44
C LEU A 667 -1.82 11.70 -7.87
N GLU A 668 -1.70 12.89 -8.46
CA GLU A 668 -2.09 13.16 -9.84
C GLU A 668 -1.23 12.37 -10.84
N THR A 669 0.08 12.25 -10.59
CA THR A 669 0.98 11.42 -11.42
C THR A 669 0.59 9.96 -11.37
N ILE A 670 0.39 9.38 -10.17
CA ILE A 670 -0.06 7.99 -10.03
C ILE A 670 -1.43 7.80 -10.69
N ARG A 671 -2.33 8.79 -10.56
CA ARG A 671 -3.65 8.74 -11.18
C ARG A 671 -3.57 8.70 -12.70
N ASN A 672 -2.69 9.50 -13.29
CA ASN A 672 -2.46 9.53 -14.72
C ASN A 672 -1.85 8.21 -15.22
N LEU A 673 -0.94 7.60 -14.46
CA LEU A 673 -0.38 6.28 -14.76
C LEU A 673 -1.47 5.20 -14.80
N ILE A 674 -2.38 5.19 -13.82
CA ILE A 674 -3.52 4.26 -13.78
C ILE A 674 -4.51 4.53 -14.94
N SER A 675 -4.74 5.80 -15.28
CA SER A 675 -5.75 6.21 -16.25
C SER A 675 -5.31 6.04 -17.70
N THR A 676 -4.01 5.95 -17.96
CA THR A 676 -3.48 5.62 -19.27
C THR A 676 -3.84 4.16 -19.52
N SER A 677 -4.48 3.86 -20.67
CA SER A 677 -5.11 2.57 -21.06
C SER A 677 -4.15 1.37 -21.18
N ASP A 678 -2.97 1.52 -20.57
CA ASP A 678 -1.70 0.87 -20.85
C ASP A 678 -0.92 0.71 -19.53
N ALA A 679 -1.60 0.59 -18.39
CA ALA A 679 -0.94 0.34 -17.10
C ALA A 679 -0.03 -0.91 -17.14
N GLY A 680 -0.32 -1.88 -18.02
CA GLY A 680 0.52 -3.05 -18.29
C GLY A 680 1.76 -2.80 -19.17
N THR A 681 1.80 -1.70 -19.93
CA THR A 681 2.93 -1.30 -20.79
C THR A 681 3.83 -0.23 -20.17
N VAL A 682 3.54 0.21 -18.93
CA VAL A 682 4.40 1.12 -18.15
C VAL A 682 5.77 0.49 -17.84
N ILE A 683 5.83 -0.83 -17.74
CA ILE A 683 7.03 -1.59 -17.36
C ILE A 683 7.41 -2.53 -18.50
N PRO A 684 8.72 -2.72 -18.80
CA PRO A 684 9.16 -3.70 -19.78
C PRO A 684 8.63 -5.12 -19.47
N ALA A 685 8.22 -5.86 -20.49
CA ALA A 685 7.62 -7.19 -20.34
C ALA A 685 8.51 -8.16 -19.54
N TRP A 686 9.83 -8.11 -19.74
CA TRP A 686 10.81 -8.94 -19.03
C TRP A 686 10.95 -8.61 -17.53
N LEU A 687 10.48 -7.44 -17.09
CA LEU A 687 10.52 -7.01 -15.69
C LEU A 687 9.15 -7.15 -15.00
N HIS A 688 8.07 -7.25 -15.78
CA HIS A 688 6.69 -7.21 -15.29
C HIS A 688 6.43 -8.20 -14.14
N ASP A 689 6.72 -9.49 -14.35
CA ASP A 689 6.44 -10.53 -13.36
C ASP A 689 7.32 -10.40 -12.12
N ASN A 690 8.62 -10.17 -12.30
CA ASN A 690 9.56 -9.95 -11.20
C ASN A 690 9.18 -8.72 -10.37
N PHE A 691 8.67 -7.65 -11.00
CA PHE A 691 8.21 -6.44 -10.33
C PHE A 691 6.95 -6.69 -9.50
N LEU A 692 6.00 -7.48 -10.01
CA LEU A 692 4.79 -7.87 -9.29
C LEU A 692 5.01 -8.98 -8.25
N GLY A 693 6.23 -9.51 -8.15
CA GLY A 693 6.62 -10.53 -7.16
C GLY A 693 6.30 -11.97 -7.59
N TYR A 694 6.16 -12.19 -8.89
CA TYR A 694 5.85 -13.48 -9.51
C TYR A 694 7.09 -14.13 -10.15
N GLY A 695 6.96 -15.40 -10.48
CA GLY A 695 7.95 -16.12 -11.27
C GLY A 695 9.28 -16.38 -10.57
N ASN A 696 10.33 -16.48 -11.37
CA ASN A 696 11.70 -16.68 -10.91
C ASN A 696 12.32 -15.34 -10.47
N PRO A 697 12.76 -15.17 -9.22
CA PRO A 697 13.41 -13.94 -8.78
C PRO A 697 14.63 -13.53 -9.62
N GLY A 698 15.32 -14.51 -10.21
CA GLY A 698 16.46 -14.29 -11.12
C GLY A 698 16.09 -14.08 -12.59
N GLY A 699 14.80 -14.16 -12.97
CA GLY A 699 14.36 -14.11 -14.37
C GLY A 699 14.73 -12.83 -15.11
N ALA A 700 14.81 -11.70 -14.39
CA ALA A 700 15.17 -10.41 -14.97
C ALA A 700 16.70 -10.15 -15.06
N THR A 701 17.54 -11.14 -14.73
CA THR A 701 19.00 -11.00 -14.81
C THR A 701 19.50 -11.15 -16.24
N TYR A 702 20.63 -10.50 -16.57
CA TYR A 702 21.17 -10.50 -17.94
C TYR A 702 21.38 -11.91 -18.52
N TYR A 703 21.82 -12.88 -17.70
CA TYR A 703 22.04 -14.25 -18.16
C TYR A 703 20.73 -15.00 -18.41
N SER A 704 19.67 -14.72 -17.65
CA SER A 704 18.35 -15.32 -17.87
C SER A 704 17.69 -14.76 -19.12
N LEU A 705 17.83 -13.44 -19.36
CA LEU A 705 17.31 -12.79 -20.56
C LEU A 705 18.05 -13.24 -21.83
N ALA A 706 19.37 -13.43 -21.77
CA ALA A 706 20.14 -13.95 -22.90
C ALA A 706 19.69 -15.35 -23.33
N GLU A 707 19.40 -16.23 -22.35
CA GLU A 707 18.87 -17.58 -22.61
C GLU A 707 17.49 -17.55 -23.28
N GLU A 708 16.60 -16.65 -22.86
CA GLU A 708 15.27 -16.49 -23.45
C GLU A 708 15.31 -15.90 -24.87
N ASP A 709 16.18 -14.92 -25.12
CA ASP A 709 16.36 -14.27 -26.42
C ASP A 709 17.08 -15.18 -27.45
N GLY A 710 17.51 -16.39 -27.04
CA GLY A 710 18.22 -17.34 -27.91
C GLY A 710 19.64 -16.89 -28.27
N ASN A 711 20.16 -15.87 -27.59
CA ASN A 711 21.55 -15.44 -27.73
C ASN A 711 22.45 -16.36 -26.92
N GLU A 712 23.52 -16.85 -27.53
CA GLU A 712 24.56 -17.57 -26.79
C GLU A 712 25.08 -16.67 -25.66
N ARG A 713 25.43 -17.26 -24.51
CA ARG A 713 26.02 -16.56 -23.34
C ARG A 713 27.33 -15.82 -23.66
N ALA A 714 27.78 -15.88 -24.91
CA ALA A 714 28.98 -15.23 -25.42
C ALA A 714 28.71 -13.78 -25.84
N GLY A 715 28.64 -12.89 -24.84
CA GLY A 715 28.67 -11.44 -25.07
C GLY A 715 30.10 -10.92 -25.21
N THR A 716 30.33 -10.00 -26.14
CA THR A 716 31.54 -9.17 -26.14
C THR A 716 31.21 -7.81 -25.53
N LEU A 717 31.90 -7.44 -24.46
CA LEU A 717 31.74 -6.17 -23.76
C LEU A 717 33.03 -5.38 -23.78
N ASP A 718 32.95 -4.10 -24.16
CA ASP A 718 34.07 -3.19 -24.00
C ASP A 718 34.07 -2.57 -22.60
N PHE A 719 35.07 -2.92 -21.79
CA PHE A 719 35.25 -2.40 -20.44
C PHE A 719 36.05 -1.09 -20.42
N TYR A 720 36.57 -0.62 -21.57
CA TYR A 720 37.32 0.63 -21.68
C TYR A 720 38.41 0.75 -20.59
N ASP A 721 38.34 1.80 -19.77
CA ASP A 721 39.25 2.15 -18.69
C ASP A 721 38.87 1.54 -17.32
N THR A 722 37.97 0.56 -17.28
CA THR A 722 37.56 -0.09 -16.02
C THR A 722 38.75 -0.74 -15.30
N PHE A 723 39.70 -1.31 -16.05
CA PHE A 723 40.91 -1.92 -15.51
C PHE A 723 42.10 -0.97 -15.64
N LEU A 724 42.94 -0.94 -14.60
CA LEU A 724 44.10 -0.06 -14.53
C LEU A 724 45.35 -0.69 -15.17
N SER A 725 45.38 -2.02 -15.24
CA SER A 725 46.48 -2.81 -15.80
C SER A 725 45.98 -4.21 -16.14
N GLU A 726 46.79 -4.97 -16.90
CA GLU A 726 46.53 -6.38 -17.16
C GLU A 726 46.48 -7.22 -15.88
N GLU A 727 47.32 -6.90 -14.89
CA GLU A 727 47.30 -7.57 -13.58
C GLU A 727 45.98 -7.34 -12.83
N HIS A 728 45.48 -6.10 -12.84
CA HIS A 728 44.17 -5.78 -12.27
C HIS A 728 43.05 -6.54 -13.01
N LEU A 729 43.10 -6.62 -14.34
CA LEU A 729 42.14 -7.40 -15.12
C LEU A 729 42.15 -8.89 -14.74
N LYS A 730 43.33 -9.51 -14.67
CA LYS A 730 43.47 -10.93 -14.27
C LYS A 730 42.96 -11.18 -12.85
N ARG A 731 43.27 -10.28 -11.91
CA ARG A 731 42.78 -10.37 -10.52
C ARG A 731 41.26 -10.23 -10.41
N SER A 732 40.63 -9.49 -11.32
CA SER A 732 39.19 -9.24 -11.32
C SER A 732 38.35 -10.45 -11.76
N PHE A 733 38.97 -11.44 -12.42
CA PHE A 733 38.32 -12.69 -12.84
C PHE A 733 39.06 -13.92 -12.28
N PRO A 734 39.06 -14.15 -10.95
CA PRO A 734 39.89 -15.18 -10.31
C PRO A 734 39.51 -16.62 -10.69
N HIS A 735 38.34 -16.83 -11.29
CA HIS A 735 37.81 -18.16 -11.65
C HIS A 735 37.80 -18.43 -13.16
N MET A 736 38.30 -17.50 -13.98
CA MET A 736 38.34 -17.65 -15.44
C MET A 736 39.77 -17.77 -15.94
N ASP A 737 39.98 -18.56 -17.00
CA ASP A 737 41.21 -18.57 -17.77
C ASP A 737 41.24 -17.35 -18.71
N VAL A 738 42.07 -16.37 -18.36
CA VAL A 738 42.13 -15.06 -19.04
C VAL A 738 43.25 -15.04 -20.07
N GLN A 739 42.89 -14.97 -21.34
CA GLN A 739 43.81 -14.86 -22.47
C GLN A 739 43.77 -13.44 -23.04
N VAL A 740 44.85 -12.69 -22.85
CA VAL A 740 44.96 -11.30 -23.33
C VAL A 740 45.70 -11.27 -24.67
N THR A 741 45.14 -10.54 -25.63
CA THR A 741 45.64 -10.36 -27.00
C THR A 741 45.61 -8.86 -27.36
N GLY A 742 46.53 -8.36 -28.18
CA GLY A 742 46.65 -6.92 -28.49
C GLY A 742 48.08 -6.41 -28.42
N GLY A 743 48.48 -5.55 -29.37
CA GLY A 743 49.89 -5.25 -29.71
C GLY A 743 50.67 -4.35 -28.74
N ASP A 744 52.00 -4.33 -28.93
CA ASP A 744 53.05 -3.64 -28.15
C ASP A 744 52.58 -2.33 -27.47
N MET A 745 52.08 -2.47 -26.24
CA MET A 745 51.67 -1.37 -25.38
C MET A 745 52.91 -0.60 -24.91
N LYS A 746 52.99 0.69 -25.25
CA LYS A 746 54.09 1.56 -24.82
C LYS A 746 53.78 2.36 -23.56
N ASP A 747 52.51 2.48 -23.18
CA ASP A 747 52.07 3.22 -22.01
C ASP A 747 50.76 2.62 -21.44
N ASP A 748 50.78 2.17 -20.18
CA ASP A 748 49.59 1.67 -19.47
C ASP A 748 48.47 2.72 -19.42
N ALA A 749 48.85 4.00 -19.55
CA ALA A 749 47.97 5.16 -19.51
C ALA A 749 47.07 5.34 -20.75
N GLU A 750 47.17 4.51 -21.80
CA GLU A 750 46.35 4.63 -23.03
C GLU A 750 45.67 3.31 -23.47
N THR A 751 45.82 2.24 -22.68
CA THR A 751 45.17 0.93 -22.94
C THR A 751 43.72 0.85 -22.48
N HIS A 752 42.82 0.37 -23.34
CA HIS A 752 41.46 -0.08 -23.03
C HIS A 752 41.32 -1.60 -23.20
N PHE A 753 40.32 -2.21 -22.56
CA PHE A 753 40.12 -3.66 -22.58
C PHE A 753 38.72 -4.05 -23.04
N LYS A 754 38.66 -4.83 -24.12
CA LYS A 754 37.44 -5.44 -24.64
C LYS A 754 37.44 -6.94 -24.36
N ALA A 755 36.44 -7.41 -23.61
CA ALA A 755 36.36 -8.78 -23.15
C ALA A 755 35.26 -9.55 -23.89
N THR A 756 35.61 -10.73 -24.41
CA THR A 756 34.70 -11.69 -25.02
C THR A 756 34.60 -12.91 -24.11
N PHE A 757 33.39 -13.17 -23.64
CA PHE A 757 33.07 -14.33 -22.81
C PHE A 757 32.70 -15.48 -23.75
N GLU A 758 33.31 -16.66 -23.65
CA GLU A 758 33.07 -17.77 -24.61
C GLU A 758 32.53 -19.04 -23.98
N GLU A 759 32.96 -19.32 -22.75
CA GLU A 759 32.51 -20.42 -21.93
C GLU A 759 32.39 -19.92 -20.48
N ASP A 760 31.75 -20.69 -19.60
CA ASP A 760 31.64 -20.34 -18.17
C ASP A 760 33.03 -20.18 -17.49
N SER A 761 34.11 -20.65 -18.12
CA SER A 761 35.48 -20.65 -17.58
C SER A 761 36.56 -19.97 -18.43
N LYS A 762 36.25 -19.44 -19.62
CA LYS A 762 37.26 -18.81 -20.52
C LYS A 762 36.91 -17.38 -20.88
N LEU A 763 37.91 -16.50 -20.82
CA LEU A 763 37.80 -15.07 -21.12
C LEU A 763 38.89 -14.66 -22.12
N ARG A 764 38.48 -14.25 -23.33
CA ARG A 764 39.41 -13.63 -24.30
C ARG A 764 39.31 -12.12 -24.18
N VAL A 765 40.44 -11.45 -23.97
CA VAL A 765 40.50 -9.99 -23.83
C VAL A 765 41.36 -9.43 -24.96
N GLU A 766 40.79 -8.50 -25.72
CA GLU A 766 41.49 -7.67 -26.68
C GLU A 766 41.83 -6.33 -26.01
N ALA A 767 43.11 -6.05 -25.86
CA ALA A 767 43.58 -4.78 -25.34
C ALA A 767 44.02 -3.87 -26.50
N TYR A 768 43.53 -2.64 -26.53
CA TYR A 768 43.70 -1.72 -27.66
C TYR A 768 44.06 -0.31 -27.18
N ASP A 769 44.78 0.42 -28.03
CA ASP A 769 45.18 1.81 -27.80
C ASP A 769 44.00 2.76 -28.06
N SER A 770 43.65 3.59 -27.07
CA SER A 770 42.57 4.57 -27.19
C SER A 770 43.01 5.95 -27.70
N SER A 771 44.31 6.20 -27.88
CA SER A 771 44.83 7.46 -28.45
C SER A 771 44.22 7.90 -29.79
N PRO A 772 43.91 7.01 -30.75
CA PRO A 772 43.26 7.38 -32.01
C PRO A 772 41.86 8.00 -31.84
N MET A 773 41.23 7.87 -30.66
CA MET A 773 39.92 8.45 -30.36
C MET A 773 39.98 9.94 -30.02
N TYR A 774 41.17 10.49 -29.72
CA TYR A 774 41.36 11.85 -29.22
C TYR A 774 42.20 12.70 -30.18
N ARG A 775 42.03 14.03 -30.11
CA ARG A 775 42.88 14.94 -30.88
C ARG A 775 44.29 14.94 -30.32
N VAL A 776 45.27 15.14 -31.20
CA VAL A 776 46.70 15.20 -30.83
C VAL A 776 46.92 16.24 -29.72
N GLY A 777 47.32 15.78 -28.53
CA GLY A 777 47.58 16.61 -27.35
C GLY A 777 46.46 16.63 -26.31
N GLU A 778 45.28 16.10 -26.60
CA GLU A 778 44.21 15.87 -25.61
C GLU A 778 44.43 14.52 -24.92
N LYS A 779 44.43 14.51 -23.58
CA LYS A 779 44.49 13.27 -22.79
C LYS A 779 43.12 12.94 -22.21
N PRO A 780 42.59 11.72 -22.39
CA PRO A 780 41.33 11.35 -21.77
C PRO A 780 41.43 11.33 -20.25
N LYS A 781 40.34 11.74 -19.60
CA LYS A 781 40.18 11.56 -18.15
C LYS A 781 39.90 10.07 -17.87
N ARG A 782 40.69 9.45 -17.00
CA ARG A 782 40.63 8.01 -16.71
C ARG A 782 40.09 7.68 -15.34
N ASN A 783 39.61 6.46 -15.21
CA ASN A 783 39.35 5.81 -13.94
C ASN A 783 40.60 5.73 -13.05
N PRO A 784 40.55 6.26 -11.81
CA PRO A 784 41.62 6.07 -10.84
C PRO A 784 41.37 4.88 -9.90
N VAL A 785 40.22 4.20 -9.98
CA VAL A 785 39.77 3.24 -8.98
C VAL A 785 40.13 1.80 -9.35
N PRO A 786 40.92 1.07 -8.53
CA PRO A 786 41.14 -0.36 -8.70
C PRO A 786 39.92 -1.14 -8.19
N PHE A 787 38.95 -1.40 -9.06
CA PHE A 787 37.73 -2.12 -8.70
C PHE A 787 38.01 -3.56 -8.24
N THR A 788 37.32 -3.99 -7.19
CA THR A 788 37.38 -5.38 -6.72
C THR A 788 36.66 -6.33 -7.68
N PRO A 789 36.95 -7.66 -7.65
CA PRO A 789 36.24 -8.63 -8.49
C PRO A 789 34.70 -8.54 -8.38
N THR A 790 34.17 -8.31 -7.17
CA THR A 790 32.73 -8.13 -6.96
C THR A 790 32.19 -6.85 -7.59
N GLN A 791 32.95 -5.75 -7.52
CA GLN A 791 32.58 -4.48 -8.18
C GLN A 791 32.65 -4.61 -9.71
N VAL A 792 33.65 -5.31 -10.25
CA VAL A 792 33.73 -5.62 -11.69
C VAL A 792 32.55 -6.48 -12.14
N GLY A 793 32.15 -7.47 -11.34
CA GLY A 793 30.93 -8.24 -11.58
C GLY A 793 29.67 -7.36 -11.62
N ALA A 794 29.57 -6.37 -10.74
CA ALA A 794 28.49 -5.39 -10.74
C ALA A 794 28.53 -4.46 -11.97
N ILE A 795 29.71 -3.99 -12.38
CA ILE A 795 29.91 -3.18 -13.60
C ILE A 795 29.49 -3.97 -14.84
N ARG A 796 29.98 -5.21 -14.97
CA ARG A 796 29.57 -6.13 -16.04
C ARG A 796 28.06 -6.27 -16.10
N SER A 797 27.43 -6.59 -14.97
CA SER A 797 25.99 -6.79 -14.94
C SER A 797 25.23 -5.51 -15.30
N GLY A 798 25.69 -4.32 -14.88
CA GLY A 798 25.02 -3.04 -15.17
C GLY A 798 25.24 -2.52 -16.59
N MET A 799 26.19 -3.08 -17.34
CA MET A 799 26.39 -2.79 -18.77
C MET A 799 25.48 -3.61 -19.68
N GLU A 800 24.91 -4.70 -19.15
CA GLU A 800 24.06 -5.63 -19.88
C GLU A 800 22.59 -5.30 -19.71
N LYS A 801 21.75 -5.80 -20.63
CA LYS A 801 20.29 -5.70 -20.54
C LYS A 801 19.79 -6.50 -19.32
N GLY A 802 18.96 -5.87 -18.49
CA GLY A 802 18.26 -6.55 -17.39
C GLY A 802 18.23 -5.72 -16.11
N LEU A 803 17.92 -6.39 -15.00
CA LEU A 803 17.89 -5.82 -13.65
C LEU A 803 19.18 -6.18 -12.89
N THR A 804 19.93 -5.15 -12.49
CA THR A 804 21.10 -5.30 -11.63
C THR A 804 20.84 -4.70 -10.25
N LEU A 805 20.83 -5.55 -9.22
CA LEU A 805 20.69 -5.12 -7.83
C LEU A 805 22.04 -5.14 -7.12
N ILE A 806 22.57 -3.96 -6.78
CA ILE A 806 23.87 -3.82 -6.10
C ILE A 806 23.64 -3.47 -4.64
N VAL A 807 23.94 -4.41 -3.74
CA VAL A 807 23.89 -4.18 -2.29
C VAL A 807 25.30 -3.86 -1.79
N GLY A 808 25.53 -2.59 -1.45
CA GLY A 808 26.82 -2.13 -0.94
C GLY A 808 26.70 -1.52 0.46
N PRO A 809 27.36 -2.09 1.50
CA PRO A 809 27.53 -1.45 2.81
C PRO A 809 28.12 -0.02 2.72
N PRO A 810 28.01 0.82 3.77
CA PRO A 810 28.67 2.12 3.80
C PRO A 810 30.17 2.00 3.49
N GLY A 811 30.70 2.88 2.63
CA GLY A 811 32.13 2.90 2.27
C GLY A 811 32.58 1.91 1.19
N THR A 812 31.70 1.11 0.59
CA THR A 812 32.06 0.09 -0.43
C THR A 812 32.21 0.61 -1.87
N GLY A 813 32.31 1.93 -2.08
CA GLY A 813 32.54 2.51 -3.41
C GLY A 813 31.33 2.45 -4.36
N LYS A 814 30.09 2.50 -3.86
CA LYS A 814 28.87 2.46 -4.68
C LYS A 814 28.84 3.53 -5.77
N THR A 815 29.23 4.76 -5.43
CA THR A 815 29.27 5.87 -6.40
C THR A 815 30.27 5.59 -7.51
N ASP A 816 31.45 5.04 -7.19
CA ASP A 816 32.49 4.73 -8.19
C ASP A 816 32.04 3.65 -9.17
N VAL A 817 31.37 2.60 -8.67
CA VAL A 817 30.75 1.56 -9.51
C VAL A 817 29.68 2.16 -10.42
N ALA A 818 28.79 2.99 -9.89
CA ALA A 818 27.73 3.63 -10.67
C ALA A 818 28.31 4.53 -11.77
N VAL A 819 29.31 5.36 -11.45
CA VAL A 819 29.97 6.25 -12.41
C VAL A 819 30.68 5.46 -13.51
N GLN A 820 31.33 4.35 -13.18
CA GLN A 820 31.97 3.50 -14.20
C GLN A 820 30.93 2.85 -15.13
N ILE A 821 29.80 2.38 -14.60
CA ILE A 821 28.68 1.88 -15.42
C ILE A 821 28.20 2.98 -16.37
N LEU A 822 27.95 4.19 -15.88
CA LEU A 822 27.51 5.33 -16.69
C LEU A 822 28.52 5.68 -17.79
N ALA A 823 29.81 5.72 -17.46
CA ALA A 823 30.87 6.01 -18.43
C ALA A 823 30.97 4.92 -19.52
N ASN A 824 30.83 3.65 -19.15
CA ASN A 824 30.85 2.54 -20.10
C ASN A 824 29.60 2.55 -21.00
N LEU A 825 28.40 2.78 -20.44
CA LEU A 825 27.15 2.87 -21.20
C LEU A 825 27.17 4.05 -22.18
N TYR A 826 27.69 5.21 -21.77
CA TYR A 826 27.84 6.39 -22.62
C TYR A 826 28.64 6.08 -23.90
N ARG A 827 29.72 5.29 -23.79
CA ARG A 827 30.56 4.93 -24.93
C ARG A 827 29.99 3.78 -25.75
N SER A 828 29.45 2.75 -25.09
CA SER A 828 28.92 1.57 -25.77
C SER A 828 27.61 1.82 -26.50
N TYR A 829 26.80 2.77 -26.02
CA TYR A 829 25.47 3.04 -26.56
C TYR A 829 25.21 4.56 -26.73
N PRO A 830 25.92 5.23 -27.66
CA PRO A 830 25.85 6.69 -27.80
C PRO A 830 24.46 7.23 -28.18
N ASP A 831 23.62 6.39 -28.81
CA ASP A 831 22.24 6.75 -29.18
C ASP A 831 21.24 6.58 -28.02
N GLN A 832 21.64 5.98 -26.91
CA GLN A 832 20.78 5.77 -25.74
C GLN A 832 20.90 6.91 -24.73
N LYS A 833 19.82 7.13 -23.97
CA LYS A 833 19.77 8.10 -22.87
C LYS A 833 19.72 7.35 -21.54
N VAL A 834 20.55 7.77 -20.59
CA VAL A 834 20.57 7.19 -19.24
C VAL A 834 19.90 8.15 -18.27
N LEU A 835 18.88 7.68 -17.55
CA LEU A 835 18.21 8.42 -16.50
C LEU A 835 18.80 8.04 -15.13
N VAL A 836 19.37 9.01 -14.42
CA VAL A 836 19.87 8.83 -13.05
C VAL A 836 18.87 9.41 -12.05
N VAL A 837 18.40 8.57 -11.13
CA VAL A 837 17.46 8.96 -10.07
C VAL A 837 18.10 8.72 -8.71
N THR A 838 18.08 9.73 -7.84
CA THR A 838 18.60 9.64 -6.47
C THR A 838 17.60 10.22 -5.47
N HIS A 839 17.71 9.83 -4.19
CA HIS A 839 16.87 10.38 -3.12
C HIS A 839 17.31 11.79 -2.69
N SER A 840 18.57 12.17 -2.93
CA SER A 840 19.11 13.45 -2.46
C SER A 840 20.02 14.11 -3.50
N ASN A 841 19.94 15.45 -3.56
CA ASN A 841 20.85 16.23 -4.40
C ASN A 841 22.32 16.01 -4.03
N TYR A 842 22.63 15.66 -2.77
CA TYR A 842 23.98 15.32 -2.37
C TYR A 842 24.52 14.08 -3.12
N ALA A 843 23.72 13.01 -3.21
CA ALA A 843 24.13 11.82 -3.95
C ALA A 843 24.25 12.10 -5.45
N LEU A 844 23.37 12.94 -5.99
CA LEU A 844 23.44 13.38 -7.38
C LEU A 844 24.72 14.18 -7.66
N ASN A 845 25.06 15.13 -6.79
CA ASN A 845 26.28 15.93 -6.89
C ASN A 845 27.53 15.05 -6.84
N ASP A 846 27.60 14.07 -5.94
CA ASP A 846 28.73 13.13 -5.85
C ASP A 846 28.90 12.30 -7.14
N ILE A 847 27.78 11.86 -7.76
CA ILE A 847 27.82 11.18 -9.07
C ILE A 847 28.35 12.13 -10.14
N PHE A 848 27.87 13.38 -10.20
CA PHE A 848 28.30 14.34 -11.23
C PHE A 848 29.75 14.81 -11.05
N GLU A 849 30.19 15.09 -9.83
CA GLU A 849 31.59 15.44 -9.55
C GLU A 849 32.54 14.33 -10.05
N LYS A 850 32.16 13.06 -9.84
CA LYS A 850 32.94 11.92 -10.32
C LYS A 850 32.79 11.66 -11.81
N ILE A 851 31.62 11.90 -12.42
CA ILE A 851 31.44 11.72 -13.87
C ILE A 851 32.25 12.76 -14.65
N MET A 852 32.37 13.99 -14.12
CA MET A 852 33.23 15.04 -14.69
C MET A 852 34.72 14.70 -14.61
N GLN A 853 35.11 13.76 -13.75
CA GLN A 853 36.47 13.20 -13.69
C GLN A 853 36.66 12.02 -14.66
N ARG A 854 35.62 11.64 -15.41
CA ARG A 854 35.69 10.61 -16.47
C ARG A 854 35.63 11.28 -17.83
N ASP A 855 36.03 10.53 -18.84
CA ASP A 855 35.93 10.95 -20.23
C ASP A 855 34.48 10.82 -20.74
N VAL A 856 33.65 11.74 -20.26
CA VAL A 856 32.25 11.98 -20.64
C VAL A 856 32.10 13.48 -20.89
N ASP A 857 31.54 13.87 -22.04
CA ASP A 857 31.38 15.28 -22.40
C ASP A 857 30.23 15.92 -21.59
N GLU A 858 30.52 17.04 -20.94
CA GLU A 858 29.61 17.78 -20.07
C GLU A 858 28.32 18.21 -20.79
N ARG A 859 28.34 18.35 -22.12
CA ARG A 859 27.18 18.74 -22.92
C ARG A 859 26.05 17.71 -22.89
N TYR A 860 26.34 16.46 -22.55
CA TYR A 860 25.34 15.39 -22.45
C TYR A 860 24.78 15.22 -21.02
N ALA A 861 25.22 16.04 -20.05
CA ALA A 861 24.72 16.04 -18.69
C ALA A 861 23.63 17.12 -18.50
N HIS A 862 22.42 16.71 -18.09
CA HIS A 862 21.30 17.62 -17.80
C HIS A 862 20.70 17.36 -16.42
N PHE A 863 20.37 18.44 -15.68
CA PHE A 863 19.74 18.39 -14.35
C PHE A 863 18.23 18.70 -14.41
N GLY A 864 17.46 18.10 -13.50
CA GLY A 864 16.04 18.44 -13.30
C GLY A 864 15.86 19.72 -12.48
N GLN A 865 15.05 20.65 -12.99
CA GLN A 865 14.75 22.02 -12.51
C GLN A 865 15.93 23.01 -12.47
N GLU A 866 15.73 24.16 -13.14
CA GLU A 866 16.70 25.24 -13.41
C GLU A 866 17.36 25.86 -12.16
N HIS A 867 16.80 25.71 -10.97
CA HIS A 867 17.38 26.32 -9.76
C HIS A 867 18.67 25.65 -9.25
N ALA A 868 19.05 24.49 -9.78
CA ALA A 868 20.34 23.87 -9.45
C ALA A 868 21.54 24.48 -10.21
N TRP A 869 21.29 25.19 -11.33
CA TRP A 869 22.35 25.76 -12.18
C TRP A 869 23.16 26.88 -11.50
N SER A 870 22.55 27.61 -10.54
CA SER A 870 23.21 28.77 -9.92
C SER A 870 24.29 28.40 -8.89
N CYS A 871 24.40 27.13 -8.49
CA CYS A 871 25.38 26.69 -7.49
C CYS A 871 26.67 26.10 -8.10
N LEU A 872 26.69 25.80 -9.40
CA LEU A 872 27.87 25.24 -10.09
C LEU A 872 28.46 26.17 -11.16
N SER A 873 27.80 27.29 -11.45
CA SER A 873 28.29 28.34 -12.38
C SER A 873 28.97 29.52 -11.67
N ARG A 874 29.55 29.30 -10.48
CA ARG A 874 30.45 30.26 -9.81
C ARG A 874 31.82 29.67 -9.56
#